data_AF-B0VGI4-F1
#
_entry.id   AF-B0VGI4-F1
#
_cell.length_a   1.000
_cell.length_b   1.000
_cell.length_c   1.000
_cell.angle_alpha   90.00
_cell.angle_beta   90.00
_cell.angle_gamma   90.00
#
_symmetry.space_group_name_H-M   'P 1'
#
loop_
_entity.id
_entity.type
_entity.pdbx_description
1 polymer ?
#
loop_
_entity_poly.entity_id
_entity_poly.type
_entity_poly.pdbx_seq_one_letter_code
_entity_poly.pdbx_strand_id
1 'polypeptide(L)'
;MSPITIVEYHPSYAKAIAEMWNNSSEGWNGRVFNSTEEKVLQQESGTKYLNLYLAVENEKVIGYAKLTRYVEEKGVAYIEMLSVLPSYHGKGIGKELVQKCVLRATELGYERIDLFTWSANLKAVPLYKKCGFFWERMETQVTHLLNFLPGLLNNELLKSYWNYFHWYNDLKRELNIEPDGRTDNGFDFYDYLWEKDGKRLEVTFERFGRGIVFMKTPDFSIKVDIPNAKPVFGLTYPVHYTLENYQERPITISLQSENDPLVEYNYQQNIVLAEKAELDATFYLKPLERQLTEWEKCPSVNTRICIEGKDITFRTGIKVQFPLTVELRTRDSVFLPEHNYKMFLNVHNHFPVTCFYHLEFPADERLQLSQSKFDLVLNANQKSFLELDFSLNKGLIYNPHFQITAKPESGKEMQFTTSCYSCFQMLGAKDGIDSPDFIQLLNGNNILYISKIGEHNFATLVNISTDDLYFPAPEPGKPYSSELKRELPYETVIEKTEDAIQAILKFRSTDFPGLDYGIVYRLYDSSLVEYFVTVYALPETEAESWLKIRFYPSQYNIGFSYKGKLYQVGNDLPDIYESNFPQDGFAENWMFVQGVNYTQSLIWHPNLTIKPERYYFYGEINLSELVKSGKNTSAPIRLYQNVFLTPWQVRDLALGRKVSEVIYPTLNLIANQGNPFFTIPCPVEISQILDIEPMGVYTLFSSCLKDSPPQEMQKNEIGERKCSWELNKKPHKPWELLTCKSELYNTVIERKQLIFFSEGEVKNQEKDKLLIADNGCLQITAAKDAQISGIISLKYEGIEWLENSYPDYAPRSTFNPFTGGIIIKPYAVDANVLKSENHQADFIALKDNYGNCWQGLTITTTIDKFEPLKGYIYRQYYLLRPGVPVLAIFAEVVASTGTVRYHTFNFYFHRKHQQGEKDGLFYIHHEDNSWQKIYQTKVMYDISLDYKTIAMQVADSNYFLQLFKLRRFSTGWVYMDPFIAMLRTYIYTELATIMPTRTEPIFIVMSDELYRKEWLNQLLDISFPV
;
A
#
# COMPACT_ATOMS: atom_id res chain seq x y z
N MET A 1 14.08 -21.80 40.96
CA MET A 1 14.27 -20.83 39.85
C MET A 1 14.65 -19.50 40.49
N SER A 2 15.41 -18.66 39.79
CA SER A 2 15.64 -17.29 40.25
C SER A 2 14.35 -16.48 40.12
N PRO A 3 14.15 -15.41 40.90
CA PRO A 3 13.03 -14.50 40.66
C PRO A 3 13.23 -13.80 39.31
N ILE A 4 12.18 -13.80 38.49
CA ILE A 4 12.08 -12.89 37.35
C ILE A 4 11.56 -11.56 37.88
N THR A 5 12.19 -10.45 37.51
CA THR A 5 11.75 -9.11 37.90
C THR A 5 11.49 -8.24 36.66
N ILE A 6 10.44 -7.41 36.73
CA ILE A 6 10.26 -6.34 35.75
C ILE A 6 10.92 -5.07 36.29
N VAL A 7 11.86 -4.53 35.53
CA VAL A 7 12.60 -3.30 35.84
C VAL A 7 12.43 -2.28 34.71
N GLU A 8 12.73 -1.01 34.98
CA GLU A 8 12.82 0.01 33.92
C GLU A 8 14.22 -0.01 33.27
N TYR A 9 14.30 0.45 32.03
CA TYR A 9 15.56 0.55 31.30
C TYR A 9 16.56 1.49 31.98
N HIS A 10 17.81 1.08 31.92
CA HIS A 10 18.98 1.90 32.21
C HIS A 10 20.07 1.54 31.18
N PRO A 11 20.90 2.49 30.70
CA PRO A 11 21.90 2.23 29.66
C PRO A 11 22.83 1.04 29.91
N SER A 12 23.10 0.67 31.17
CA SER A 12 23.86 -0.54 31.53
C SER A 12 23.25 -1.86 31.07
N TYR A 13 21.97 -1.89 30.67
CA TYR A 13 21.32 -3.06 30.09
C TYR A 13 21.48 -3.16 28.57
N ALA A 14 22.07 -2.18 27.89
CA ALA A 14 22.14 -2.13 26.42
C ALA A 14 22.77 -3.39 25.80
N LYS A 15 23.86 -3.90 26.40
CA LYS A 15 24.45 -5.19 26.02
C LYS A 15 23.48 -6.38 26.18
N ALA A 16 22.82 -6.48 27.34
CA ALA A 16 21.91 -7.59 27.62
C ALA A 16 20.66 -7.54 26.71
N ILE A 17 20.22 -6.34 26.31
CA ILE A 17 19.16 -6.14 25.30
C ILE A 17 19.65 -6.57 23.92
N ALA A 18 20.87 -6.25 23.53
CA ALA A 18 21.46 -6.72 22.27
C ALA A 18 21.56 -8.26 22.23
N GLU A 19 22.03 -8.87 23.32
CA GLU A 19 22.03 -10.33 23.50
C GLU A 19 20.62 -10.92 23.46
N MET A 20 19.61 -10.26 24.06
CA MET A 20 18.21 -10.70 23.96
C MET A 20 17.72 -10.68 22.51
N TRP A 21 17.87 -9.56 21.79
CA TRP A 21 17.42 -9.44 20.39
C TRP A 21 18.08 -10.47 19.47
N ASN A 22 19.39 -10.69 19.62
CA ASN A 22 20.13 -11.68 18.83
C ASN A 22 19.69 -13.14 19.11
N ASN A 23 18.91 -13.39 20.17
CA ASN A 23 18.31 -14.68 20.51
C ASN A 23 16.76 -14.71 20.33
N SER A 24 16.15 -13.66 19.78
CA SER A 24 14.68 -13.55 19.62
C SER A 24 14.13 -14.20 18.34
N SER A 25 14.96 -14.62 17.39
CA SER A 25 14.57 -14.90 15.99
C SER A 25 13.38 -15.87 15.81
N GLU A 26 13.29 -16.94 16.60
CA GLU A 26 12.17 -17.91 16.55
C GLU A 26 10.82 -17.25 16.90
N GLY A 27 10.82 -16.23 17.78
CA GLY A 27 9.63 -15.45 18.11
C GLY A 27 9.21 -14.44 17.04
N TRP A 28 10.05 -14.24 16.01
CA TRP A 28 9.88 -13.27 14.93
C TRP A 28 9.99 -13.93 13.55
N ASN A 29 9.37 -15.12 13.38
CA ASN A 29 9.32 -15.88 12.13
C ASN A 29 10.71 -16.13 11.47
N GLY A 30 11.72 -16.33 12.32
CA GLY A 30 13.11 -16.57 11.90
C GLY A 30 13.94 -15.31 11.66
N ARG A 31 13.37 -14.10 11.73
CA ARG A 31 14.08 -12.83 11.48
C ARG A 31 15.40 -12.75 12.25
N VAL A 32 16.51 -12.57 11.53
CA VAL A 32 17.83 -12.37 12.14
C VAL A 32 17.94 -10.96 12.70
N PHE A 33 18.46 -10.84 13.93
CA PHE A 33 18.87 -9.58 14.52
C PHE A 33 20.40 -9.51 14.56
N ASN A 34 20.95 -8.34 14.24
CA ASN A 34 22.37 -8.02 14.35
C ASN A 34 22.48 -6.77 15.25
N SER A 35 22.21 -6.97 16.54
CA SER A 35 22.25 -5.94 17.57
C SER A 35 23.58 -5.96 18.31
N THR A 36 24.05 -4.78 18.73
CA THR A 36 25.24 -4.58 19.56
C THR A 36 24.93 -3.56 20.65
N GLU A 37 25.79 -3.47 21.67
CA GLU A 37 25.59 -2.53 22.78
C GLU A 37 25.51 -1.07 22.28
N GLU A 38 26.37 -0.68 21.33
CA GLU A 38 26.40 0.65 20.73
C GLU A 38 25.13 0.95 19.94
N LYS A 39 24.61 -0.04 19.18
CA LYS A 39 23.34 0.09 18.44
C LYS A 39 22.15 0.31 19.37
N VAL A 40 22.10 -0.42 20.50
CA VAL A 40 21.02 -0.23 21.49
C VAL A 40 21.16 1.12 22.18
N LEU A 41 22.37 1.52 22.59
CA LEU A 41 22.62 2.85 23.16
C LEU A 41 22.20 3.98 22.20
N GLN A 42 22.54 3.87 20.91
CA GLN A 42 22.12 4.82 19.89
C GLN A 42 20.59 4.87 19.75
N GLN A 43 19.94 3.72 19.58
CA GLN A 43 18.48 3.63 19.39
C GLN A 43 17.68 4.15 20.59
N GLU A 44 18.07 3.77 21.82
CA GLU A 44 17.33 4.17 23.03
C GLU A 44 17.71 5.57 23.55
N SER A 45 18.83 6.15 23.08
CA SER A 45 19.12 7.59 23.25
C SER A 45 18.36 8.49 22.26
N GLY A 46 18.04 7.97 21.07
CA GLY A 46 17.33 8.70 20.02
C GLY A 46 15.81 8.70 20.16
N THR A 47 15.24 7.81 20.98
CA THR A 47 13.77 7.63 21.07
C THR A 47 13.18 8.25 22.33
N LYS A 48 12.23 9.19 22.18
CA LYS A 48 11.44 9.79 23.28
C LYS A 48 10.25 8.89 23.68
N TYR A 49 10.53 7.76 24.33
CA TYR A 49 9.51 6.86 24.88
C TYR A 49 8.89 7.38 26.20
N LEU A 50 7.75 6.82 26.59
CA LEU A 50 7.14 7.05 27.91
C LEU A 50 7.83 6.20 28.97
N ASN A 51 7.89 4.88 28.74
CA ASN A 51 8.62 3.91 29.57
C ASN A 51 9.16 2.77 28.69
N LEU A 52 10.24 2.15 29.15
CA LEU A 52 10.78 0.93 28.55
C LEU A 52 10.99 -0.08 29.69
N TYR A 53 10.26 -1.19 29.64
CA TYR A 53 10.26 -2.25 30.64
C TYR A 53 11.08 -3.46 30.18
N LEU A 54 11.91 -3.98 31.08
CA LEU A 54 12.72 -5.18 30.87
C LEU A 54 12.28 -6.26 31.86
N ALA A 55 12.10 -7.48 31.37
CA ALA A 55 12.02 -8.66 32.22
C ALA A 55 13.43 -9.24 32.38
N VAL A 56 13.90 -9.39 33.62
CA VAL A 56 15.27 -9.80 33.95
C VAL A 56 15.27 -11.05 34.83
N GLU A 57 16.16 -11.99 34.52
CA GLU A 57 16.48 -13.15 35.37
C GLU A 57 18.00 -13.30 35.45
N ASN A 58 18.59 -13.26 36.65
CA ASN A 58 20.05 -13.32 36.86
C ASN A 58 20.83 -12.34 35.96
N GLU A 59 20.50 -11.04 36.02
CA GLU A 59 21.07 -9.95 35.20
C GLU A 59 20.81 -10.04 33.68
N LYS A 60 20.39 -11.20 33.16
CA LYS A 60 20.02 -11.38 31.76
C LYS A 60 18.63 -10.80 31.46
N VAL A 61 18.55 -9.96 30.44
CA VAL A 61 17.27 -9.53 29.85
C VAL A 61 16.66 -10.70 29.07
N ILE A 62 15.44 -11.07 29.44
CA ILE A 62 14.67 -12.18 28.86
C ILE A 62 13.33 -11.73 28.24
N GLY A 63 12.98 -10.45 28.40
CA GLY A 63 11.87 -9.80 27.72
C GLY A 63 11.98 -8.28 27.75
N TYR A 64 11.29 -7.61 26.84
CA TYR A 64 11.41 -6.19 26.53
C TYR A 64 10.03 -5.67 26.08
N ALA A 65 9.60 -4.53 26.60
CA ALA A 65 8.41 -3.81 26.14
C ALA A 65 8.66 -2.30 26.12
N LYS A 66 8.35 -1.64 25.00
CA LYS A 66 8.55 -0.20 24.79
C LYS A 66 7.21 0.51 24.60
N LEU A 67 6.92 1.45 25.51
CA LEU A 67 5.70 2.23 25.56
C LEU A 67 6.00 3.66 25.11
N THR A 68 5.40 4.12 24.02
CA THR A 68 5.57 5.46 23.44
C THR A 68 4.24 6.22 23.41
N ARG A 69 4.24 7.46 22.89
CA ARG A 69 3.00 8.17 22.52
C ARG A 69 2.56 7.68 21.15
N TYR A 70 1.28 7.34 20.96
CA TYR A 70 0.77 7.03 19.63
C TYR A 70 0.94 8.24 18.69
N VAL A 71 1.19 8.02 17.39
CA VAL A 71 1.52 9.11 16.43
C VAL A 71 0.27 9.81 15.93
N GLU A 72 -0.76 9.06 15.51
CA GLU A 72 -1.95 9.62 14.88
C GLU A 72 -2.90 10.36 15.85
N GLU A 73 -2.87 10.04 17.15
CA GLU A 73 -3.81 10.62 18.14
C GLU A 73 -3.10 11.20 19.38
N LYS A 74 -3.53 12.38 19.83
CA LYS A 74 -3.10 13.02 21.08
C LYS A 74 -3.91 12.43 22.25
N GLY A 75 -3.23 12.12 23.37
CA GLY A 75 -3.87 11.48 24.55
C GLY A 75 -3.88 9.94 24.53
N VAL A 76 -3.15 9.31 23.59
CA VAL A 76 -3.07 7.84 23.44
C VAL A 76 -1.63 7.34 23.60
N ALA A 77 -1.47 6.25 24.36
CA ALA A 77 -0.21 5.55 24.53
C ALA A 77 -0.11 4.38 23.54
N TYR A 78 1.09 3.96 23.18
CA TYR A 78 1.30 2.94 22.14
C TYR A 78 2.38 1.93 22.54
N ILE A 79 2.10 0.63 22.41
CA ILE A 79 3.11 -0.42 22.60
C ILE A 79 3.84 -0.60 21.27
N GLU A 80 4.94 0.13 21.10
CA GLU A 80 5.77 0.12 19.89
C GLU A 80 6.44 -1.24 19.64
N MET A 81 6.79 -1.93 20.71
CA MET A 81 7.55 -3.17 20.64
C MET A 81 7.30 -4.02 21.88
N LEU A 82 7.07 -5.32 21.67
CA LEU A 82 7.04 -6.35 22.71
C LEU A 82 7.81 -7.57 22.22
N SER A 83 8.76 -8.06 23.01
CA SER A 83 9.47 -9.31 22.74
C SER A 83 9.76 -10.06 24.04
N VAL A 84 9.71 -11.39 23.99
CA VAL A 84 10.14 -12.29 25.06
C VAL A 84 10.99 -13.38 24.41
N LEU A 85 12.04 -13.85 25.09
CA LEU A 85 12.87 -14.92 24.55
C LEU A 85 12.03 -16.20 24.33
N PRO A 86 12.19 -16.92 23.21
CA PRO A 86 11.37 -18.08 22.87
C PRO A 86 11.29 -19.16 23.97
N SER A 87 12.41 -19.43 24.64
CA SER A 87 12.54 -20.36 25.78
C SER A 87 11.89 -19.88 27.09
N TYR A 88 11.24 -18.71 27.08
CA TYR A 88 10.46 -18.14 28.18
C TYR A 88 8.99 -17.87 27.81
N HIS A 89 8.56 -18.23 26.60
CA HIS A 89 7.14 -18.30 26.26
C HIS A 89 6.37 -19.27 27.17
N GLY A 90 5.06 -19.05 27.32
CA GLY A 90 4.21 -19.80 28.26
C GLY A 90 4.37 -19.41 29.73
N LYS A 91 5.50 -18.81 30.15
CA LYS A 91 5.77 -18.43 31.55
C LYS A 91 5.04 -17.15 32.04
N GLY A 92 4.19 -16.54 31.21
CA GLY A 92 3.41 -15.36 31.58
C GLY A 92 4.14 -14.01 31.51
N ILE A 93 5.42 -13.95 31.14
CA ILE A 93 6.22 -12.70 31.12
C ILE A 93 5.60 -11.63 30.21
N GLY A 94 5.19 -11.98 28.99
CA GLY A 94 4.54 -11.04 28.06
C GLY A 94 3.23 -10.45 28.59
N LYS A 95 2.49 -11.20 29.42
CA LYS A 95 1.31 -10.71 30.13
C LYS A 95 1.69 -9.65 31.13
N GLU A 96 2.72 -9.89 31.95
CA GLU A 96 3.15 -8.95 32.98
C GLU A 96 3.70 -7.65 32.36
N LEU A 97 4.48 -7.75 31.28
CA LEU A 97 4.96 -6.59 30.51
C LEU A 97 3.79 -5.76 29.93
N VAL A 98 2.79 -6.40 29.30
CA VAL A 98 1.60 -5.68 28.79
C VAL A 98 0.76 -5.09 29.93
N GLN A 99 0.59 -5.80 31.04
CA GLN A 99 -0.09 -5.29 32.24
C GLN A 99 0.62 -4.06 32.80
N LYS A 100 1.95 -4.04 32.83
CA LYS A 100 2.75 -2.85 33.20
C LYS A 100 2.51 -1.69 32.23
N CYS A 101 2.46 -1.93 30.91
CA CYS A 101 2.13 -0.89 29.94
C CYS A 101 0.72 -0.29 30.13
N VAL A 102 -0.31 -1.11 30.36
CA VAL A 102 -1.68 -0.63 30.61
C VAL A 102 -1.77 0.16 31.92
N LEU A 103 -1.19 -0.35 33.00
CA LEU A 103 -1.14 0.36 34.28
C LEU A 103 -0.34 1.66 34.17
N ARG A 104 0.75 1.68 33.42
CA ARG A 104 1.55 2.90 33.23
C ARG A 104 0.84 3.96 32.39
N ALA A 105 0.11 3.57 31.34
CA ALA A 105 -0.76 4.49 30.61
C ALA A 105 -1.84 5.07 31.55
N THR A 106 -2.37 4.27 32.48
CA THR A 106 -3.29 4.71 33.53
C THR A 106 -2.63 5.74 34.44
N GLU A 107 -1.48 5.42 35.06
CA GLU A 107 -0.71 6.33 35.93
C GLU A 107 -0.38 7.68 35.28
N LEU A 108 -0.12 7.69 33.97
CA LEU A 108 0.20 8.87 33.18
C LEU A 108 -1.04 9.63 32.65
N GLY A 109 -2.25 9.23 33.02
CA GLY A 109 -3.49 9.94 32.70
C GLY A 109 -4.00 9.78 31.26
N TYR A 110 -3.56 8.75 30.52
CA TYR A 110 -4.04 8.49 29.17
C TYR A 110 -5.45 7.89 29.19
N GLU A 111 -6.28 8.21 28.19
CA GLU A 111 -7.61 7.57 28.04
C GLU A 111 -7.51 6.15 27.46
N ARG A 112 -6.51 5.91 26.60
CA ARG A 112 -6.42 4.74 25.72
C ARG A 112 -4.97 4.29 25.48
N ILE A 113 -4.77 3.00 25.24
CA ILE A 113 -3.49 2.41 24.81
C ILE A 113 -3.70 1.47 23.62
N ASP A 114 -2.90 1.66 22.57
CA ASP A 114 -3.03 0.95 21.29
C ASP A 114 -1.79 0.09 20.96
N LEU A 115 -1.92 -0.86 20.02
CA LEU A 115 -0.79 -1.57 19.39
C LEU A 115 -1.14 -2.08 17.99
N PHE A 116 -0.12 -2.33 17.16
CA PHE A 116 -0.25 -3.05 15.88
C PHE A 116 0.40 -4.45 15.94
N THR A 117 -0.11 -5.40 15.17
CA THR A 117 0.55 -6.69 14.95
C THR A 117 0.19 -7.28 13.57
N TRP A 118 0.27 -8.60 13.39
CA TRP A 118 -0.15 -9.31 12.17
C TRP A 118 -1.21 -10.38 12.49
N SER A 119 -2.13 -10.65 11.55
CA SER A 119 -3.29 -11.53 11.75
C SER A 119 -2.93 -12.99 12.08
N ALA A 120 -1.74 -13.45 11.69
CA ALA A 120 -1.20 -14.77 12.07
C ALA A 120 -0.38 -14.77 13.37
N ASN A 121 -0.44 -13.73 14.21
CA ASN A 121 0.24 -13.72 15.52
C ASN A 121 -0.56 -14.50 16.57
N LEU A 122 -0.72 -15.81 16.33
CA LEU A 122 -1.62 -16.69 17.07
C LEU A 122 -1.28 -16.80 18.57
N LYS A 123 -0.05 -16.47 18.97
CA LYS A 123 0.42 -16.48 20.36
C LYS A 123 0.15 -15.17 21.09
N ALA A 124 0.24 -14.01 20.42
CA ALA A 124 0.11 -12.70 21.06
C ALA A 124 -1.30 -12.11 20.97
N VAL A 125 -2.08 -12.37 19.92
CA VAL A 125 -3.45 -11.82 19.81
C VAL A 125 -4.34 -12.25 21.01
N PRO A 126 -4.40 -13.54 21.41
CA PRO A 126 -5.16 -13.94 22.61
C PRO A 126 -4.65 -13.30 23.90
N LEU A 127 -3.33 -13.06 24.00
CA LEU A 127 -2.69 -12.38 25.12
C LEU A 127 -3.14 -10.91 25.21
N TYR A 128 -3.09 -10.18 24.10
CA TYR A 128 -3.54 -8.79 24.03
C TYR A 128 -5.04 -8.69 24.36
N LYS A 129 -5.88 -9.52 23.74
CA LYS A 129 -7.33 -9.55 24.02
C LYS A 129 -7.62 -9.80 25.51
N LYS A 130 -6.92 -10.74 26.16
CA LYS A 130 -7.10 -10.98 27.61
C LYS A 130 -6.54 -9.86 28.49
N CYS A 131 -5.55 -9.09 28.02
CA CYS A 131 -5.11 -7.83 28.63
C CYS A 131 -6.07 -6.64 28.36
N GLY A 132 -7.24 -6.88 27.77
CA GLY A 132 -8.30 -5.89 27.58
C GLY A 132 -8.29 -5.17 26.24
N PHE A 133 -7.42 -5.55 25.31
CA PHE A 133 -7.46 -5.02 23.95
C PHE A 133 -8.65 -5.59 23.15
N PHE A 134 -9.06 -4.87 22.11
CA PHE A 134 -9.98 -5.29 21.06
C PHE A 134 -9.26 -5.14 19.70
N TRP A 135 -9.36 -6.11 18.80
CA TRP A 135 -8.91 -5.98 17.41
C TRP A 135 -9.95 -5.23 16.59
N GLU A 136 -9.59 -4.06 16.05
CA GLU A 136 -10.46 -3.19 15.27
C GLU A 136 -10.70 -3.69 13.82
N ARG A 137 -11.93 -3.54 13.32
CA ARG A 137 -12.35 -3.92 11.96
C ARG A 137 -12.06 -2.81 10.93
N MET A 138 -10.79 -2.60 10.61
CA MET A 138 -10.35 -1.57 9.65
C MET A 138 -10.71 -1.91 8.20
N GLU A 139 -11.09 -0.90 7.40
CA GLU A 139 -11.35 -1.01 5.96
C GLU A 139 -10.06 -1.30 5.19
N THR A 140 -8.91 -0.78 5.64
CA THR A 140 -7.55 -1.17 5.18
C THR A 140 -7.11 -2.57 5.64
N GLN A 141 -7.92 -3.28 6.45
CA GLN A 141 -7.65 -4.62 6.99
C GLN A 141 -6.36 -4.75 7.84
N VAL A 142 -5.80 -3.62 8.30
CA VAL A 142 -4.65 -3.60 9.22
C VAL A 142 -5.03 -4.20 10.59
N THR A 143 -4.13 -5.00 11.17
CA THR A 143 -4.33 -5.61 12.50
C THR A 143 -4.00 -4.61 13.62
N HIS A 144 -4.91 -3.66 13.81
CA HIS A 144 -4.88 -2.64 14.88
C HIS A 144 -5.63 -3.13 16.13
N LEU A 145 -5.09 -2.87 17.32
CA LEU A 145 -5.68 -3.27 18.59
C LEU A 145 -5.82 -2.08 19.57
N LEU A 146 -7.03 -1.85 20.07
CA LEU A 146 -7.40 -0.73 20.95
C LEU A 146 -7.66 -1.18 22.39
N ASN A 147 -7.29 -0.39 23.40
CA ASN A 147 -7.60 -0.71 24.80
C ASN A 147 -7.96 0.53 25.62
N PHE A 148 -9.20 0.58 26.10
CA PHE A 148 -9.79 1.72 26.81
C PHE A 148 -9.71 1.60 28.35
N LEU A 149 -9.04 0.57 28.87
CA LEU A 149 -8.85 0.39 30.32
C LEU A 149 -8.19 1.59 31.03
N PRO A 150 -7.21 2.32 30.46
CA PRO A 150 -6.60 3.45 31.14
C PRO A 150 -7.58 4.56 31.56
N GLY A 151 -8.51 4.96 30.67
CA GLY A 151 -9.56 5.92 31.00
C GLY A 151 -10.57 5.38 32.03
N LEU A 152 -10.94 4.10 31.92
CA LEU A 152 -11.86 3.44 32.86
C LEU A 152 -11.29 3.33 34.28
N LEU A 153 -10.00 2.98 34.41
CA LEU A 153 -9.33 2.79 35.69
C LEU A 153 -9.10 4.12 36.42
N ASN A 154 -8.90 5.22 35.68
CA ASN A 154 -8.76 6.56 36.24
C ASN A 154 -10.09 7.20 36.69
N ASN A 155 -11.22 6.83 36.09
CA ASN A 155 -12.50 7.50 36.29
C ASN A 155 -13.04 7.38 37.73
N GLU A 156 -13.45 8.51 38.31
CA GLU A 156 -13.87 8.63 39.72
C GLU A 156 -15.19 7.91 40.07
N LEU A 157 -16.14 7.87 39.12
CA LEU A 157 -17.39 7.12 39.26
C LEU A 157 -17.10 5.61 39.38
N LEU A 158 -16.06 5.12 38.69
CA LEU A 158 -15.72 3.70 38.67
C LEU A 158 -14.81 3.21 39.80
N LYS A 159 -14.09 4.09 40.51
CA LYS A 159 -13.17 3.74 41.61
C LYS A 159 -13.75 2.76 42.65
N SER A 160 -15.03 2.92 43.01
CA SER A 160 -15.70 2.02 43.97
C SER A 160 -15.89 0.59 43.46
N TYR A 161 -16.08 0.40 42.15
CA TYR A 161 -16.18 -0.93 41.55
C TYR A 161 -14.80 -1.57 41.33
N TRP A 162 -13.74 -0.78 41.08
CA TRP A 162 -12.36 -1.29 40.99
C TRP A 162 -11.79 -1.78 42.33
N ASN A 163 -12.35 -1.32 43.46
CA ASN A 163 -12.08 -1.91 44.78
C ASN A 163 -12.70 -3.31 44.94
N TYR A 164 -13.61 -3.72 44.06
CA TYR A 164 -14.31 -5.01 44.11
C TYR A 164 -13.90 -5.94 42.96
N PHE A 165 -13.95 -5.48 41.71
CA PHE A 165 -13.53 -6.21 40.52
C PHE A 165 -12.04 -5.98 40.22
N HIS A 166 -11.27 -7.06 40.13
CA HIS A 166 -9.90 -6.99 39.61
C HIS A 166 -9.94 -6.94 38.07
N TRP A 167 -9.59 -5.78 37.50
CA TRP A 167 -9.68 -5.44 36.08
C TRP A 167 -9.23 -6.54 35.09
N TYR A 168 -8.16 -7.27 35.37
CA TYR A 168 -7.68 -8.37 34.53
C TYR A 168 -8.32 -9.74 34.83
N ASN A 169 -8.41 -10.12 36.11
CA ASN A 169 -8.83 -11.47 36.50
C ASN A 169 -10.33 -11.70 36.25
N ASP A 170 -11.16 -10.73 36.63
CA ASP A 170 -12.63 -10.88 36.61
C ASP A 170 -13.24 -10.59 35.22
N LEU A 171 -12.44 -10.03 34.29
CA LEU A 171 -12.80 -9.77 32.90
C LEU A 171 -13.12 -11.07 32.15
N LYS A 172 -14.35 -11.18 31.65
CA LYS A 172 -14.82 -12.25 30.76
C LYS A 172 -14.79 -11.74 29.31
N ARG A 173 -14.15 -12.50 28.41
CA ARG A 173 -14.07 -12.22 26.96
C ARG A 173 -13.63 -13.49 26.22
N GLU A 174 -14.17 -13.71 25.02
CA GLU A 174 -13.68 -14.73 24.08
C GLU A 174 -12.39 -14.26 23.40
N LEU A 175 -11.44 -15.17 23.16
CA LEU A 175 -10.08 -14.83 22.71
C LEU A 175 -9.83 -15.27 21.26
N ASN A 176 -10.88 -15.22 20.43
CA ASN A 176 -10.87 -15.64 19.03
C ASN A 176 -9.88 -14.80 18.21
N ILE A 177 -9.27 -15.38 17.17
CA ILE A 177 -8.19 -14.74 16.41
C ILE A 177 -8.78 -14.08 15.14
N GLU A 178 -9.65 -13.10 15.39
CA GLU A 178 -10.43 -12.33 14.42
C GLU A 178 -10.73 -10.91 14.96
N PRO A 179 -11.17 -9.93 14.14
CA PRO A 179 -11.60 -8.62 14.63
C PRO A 179 -12.77 -8.73 15.62
N ASP A 180 -12.67 -8.02 16.75
CA ASP A 180 -13.65 -8.03 17.83
C ASP A 180 -14.88 -7.16 17.53
N GLY A 181 -15.88 -7.28 18.41
CA GLY A 181 -17.03 -6.39 18.48
C GLY A 181 -18.25 -6.88 17.70
N ARG A 182 -19.34 -6.14 17.84
CA ARG A 182 -20.64 -6.38 17.17
C ARG A 182 -21.06 -5.13 16.42
N THR A 183 -21.60 -5.30 15.21
CA THR A 183 -22.10 -4.20 14.40
C THR A 183 -23.61 -4.10 14.53
N ASP A 184 -24.13 -2.92 14.86
CA ASP A 184 -25.57 -2.64 14.99
C ASP A 184 -25.88 -1.19 14.55
N ASN A 185 -26.95 -0.99 13.78
CA ASN A 185 -27.33 0.26 13.10
C ASN A 185 -26.17 1.02 12.38
N GLY A 186 -25.15 0.28 11.94
CA GLY A 186 -23.97 0.81 11.24
C GLY A 186 -22.81 1.27 12.14
N PHE A 187 -22.94 1.16 13.46
CA PHE A 187 -21.87 1.37 14.44
C PHE A 187 -21.19 0.04 14.78
N ASP A 188 -19.89 0.07 15.09
CA ASP A 188 -19.17 -1.05 15.69
C ASP A 188 -19.03 -0.84 17.21
N PHE A 189 -19.43 -1.84 17.99
CA PHE A 189 -19.46 -1.80 19.45
C PHE A 189 -18.51 -2.80 20.11
N TYR A 190 -17.83 -2.34 21.16
CA TYR A 190 -16.78 -3.06 21.89
C TYR A 190 -17.17 -3.23 23.38
N ASP A 191 -17.58 -4.43 23.78
CA ASP A 191 -18.07 -4.71 25.13
C ASP A 191 -16.98 -5.23 26.09
N TYR A 192 -16.85 -4.61 27.27
CA TYR A 192 -16.19 -5.18 28.45
C TYR A 192 -17.24 -5.74 29.41
N LEU A 193 -16.96 -6.92 29.99
CA LEU A 193 -17.75 -7.55 31.05
C LEU A 193 -16.82 -8.04 32.17
N TRP A 194 -16.99 -7.54 33.38
CA TRP A 194 -16.41 -8.11 34.60
C TRP A 194 -17.49 -8.83 35.39
N GLU A 195 -17.21 -10.05 35.86
CA GLU A 195 -18.16 -10.81 36.67
C GLU A 195 -17.46 -11.53 37.83
N LYS A 196 -17.98 -11.30 39.04
CA LYS A 196 -17.46 -11.80 40.32
C LYS A 196 -18.59 -11.91 41.35
N ASP A 197 -18.66 -13.04 42.03
CA ASP A 197 -19.66 -13.39 43.06
C ASP A 197 -21.13 -13.11 42.64
N GLY A 198 -21.43 -13.29 41.35
CA GLY A 198 -22.75 -13.00 40.75
C GLY A 198 -23.03 -11.54 40.42
N LYS A 199 -22.17 -10.59 40.83
CA LYS A 199 -22.23 -9.18 40.40
C LYS A 199 -21.53 -8.99 39.05
N ARG A 200 -22.02 -8.02 38.27
CA ARG A 200 -21.47 -7.64 36.97
C ARG A 200 -21.15 -6.14 36.89
N LEU A 201 -20.15 -5.82 36.07
CA LEU A 201 -19.92 -4.49 35.52
C LEU A 201 -19.76 -4.66 34.01
N GLU A 202 -20.56 -3.95 33.23
CA GLU A 202 -20.61 -4.01 31.77
C GLU A 202 -20.38 -2.59 31.22
N VAL A 203 -19.50 -2.45 30.23
CA VAL A 203 -19.22 -1.15 29.58
C VAL A 203 -19.00 -1.36 28.08
N THR A 204 -19.80 -0.70 27.25
CA THR A 204 -19.68 -0.70 25.80
C THR A 204 -19.05 0.59 25.31
N PHE A 205 -18.02 0.45 24.47
CA PHE A 205 -17.45 1.54 23.68
C PHE A 205 -17.99 1.51 22.24
N GLU A 206 -18.22 2.67 21.67
CA GLU A 206 -18.42 2.86 20.23
C GLU A 206 -17.08 3.17 19.56
N ARG A 207 -16.85 2.58 18.39
CA ARG A 207 -15.58 2.59 17.67
C ARG A 207 -15.16 3.98 17.17
N PHE A 208 -15.99 4.67 16.40
CA PHE A 208 -15.63 5.88 15.65
C PHE A 208 -15.31 7.06 16.58
N GLY A 209 -16.05 7.17 17.68
CA GLY A 209 -15.89 8.19 18.72
C GLY A 209 -14.98 7.76 19.87
N ARG A 210 -14.55 6.49 19.87
CA ARG A 210 -13.58 5.90 20.81
C ARG A 210 -13.98 6.10 22.29
N GLY A 211 -15.29 6.01 22.57
CA GLY A 211 -15.87 6.39 23.87
C GLY A 211 -17.12 5.60 24.27
N ILE A 212 -17.59 5.82 25.50
CA ILE A 212 -18.62 5.01 26.15
C ILE A 212 -20.01 5.36 25.61
N VAL A 213 -20.82 4.34 25.30
CA VAL A 213 -22.23 4.48 24.88
C VAL A 213 -23.21 3.70 25.76
N PHE A 214 -22.73 2.67 26.45
CA PHE A 214 -23.53 1.94 27.44
C PHE A 214 -22.66 1.59 28.66
N MET A 215 -23.26 1.68 29.84
CA MET A 215 -22.69 1.20 31.10
C MET A 215 -23.78 0.57 31.94
N LYS A 216 -23.48 -0.57 32.57
CA LYS A 216 -24.32 -1.20 33.58
C LYS A 216 -23.47 -1.65 34.75
N THR A 217 -23.79 -1.14 35.93
CA THR A 217 -23.16 -1.49 37.20
C THR A 217 -24.15 -2.31 38.06
N PRO A 218 -23.74 -2.79 39.24
CA PRO A 218 -24.69 -3.36 40.20
C PRO A 218 -25.74 -2.36 40.72
N ASP A 219 -25.52 -1.05 40.54
CA ASP A 219 -26.25 0.02 41.21
C ASP A 219 -27.14 0.84 40.23
N PHE A 220 -26.79 0.90 38.93
CA PHE A 220 -27.54 1.59 37.87
C PHE A 220 -27.14 1.11 36.46
N SER A 221 -27.90 1.50 35.42
CA SER A 221 -27.44 1.46 34.03
C SER A 221 -27.79 2.74 33.24
N ILE A 222 -27.00 3.00 32.21
CA ILE A 222 -27.12 4.13 31.29
C ILE A 222 -26.83 3.66 29.87
N LYS A 223 -27.74 3.94 28.94
CA LYS A 223 -27.55 3.80 27.48
C LYS A 223 -27.72 5.17 26.81
N VAL A 224 -26.87 5.46 25.84
CA VAL A 224 -27.05 6.50 24.82
C VAL A 224 -27.19 5.80 23.47
N ASP A 225 -28.17 6.21 22.68
CA ASP A 225 -28.50 5.62 21.37
C ASP A 225 -28.69 6.71 20.32
N ILE A 226 -28.18 6.45 19.11
CA ILE A 226 -28.30 7.33 17.94
C ILE A 226 -28.62 6.41 16.74
N PRO A 227 -29.67 6.67 15.95
CA PRO A 227 -30.15 5.71 14.95
C PRO A 227 -29.39 5.71 13.61
N ASN A 228 -28.34 6.52 13.44
CA ASN A 228 -27.58 6.60 12.19
C ASN A 228 -26.08 6.86 12.42
N ALA A 229 -25.24 5.90 12.04
CA ALA A 229 -23.78 5.99 12.11
C ALA A 229 -23.12 6.82 10.99
N LYS A 230 -23.84 7.06 9.87
CA LYS A 230 -23.34 7.77 8.68
C LYS A 230 -24.26 8.95 8.31
N PRO A 231 -24.47 9.93 9.20
CA PRO A 231 -25.37 11.06 8.96
C PRO A 231 -24.79 12.03 7.92
N VAL A 232 -25.65 12.56 7.05
CA VAL A 232 -25.32 13.67 6.14
C VAL A 232 -25.32 14.99 6.92
N PHE A 233 -24.35 15.87 6.68
CA PHE A 233 -24.29 17.17 7.36
C PHE A 233 -25.43 18.14 6.97
N GLY A 234 -25.56 19.25 7.71
CA GLY A 234 -26.58 20.28 7.45
C GLY A 234 -27.98 19.90 7.91
N LEU A 235 -28.09 18.82 8.70
CA LEU A 235 -29.34 18.26 9.21
C LEU A 235 -29.28 18.04 10.72
N THR A 236 -30.47 17.87 11.31
CA THR A 236 -30.67 17.59 12.74
C THR A 236 -31.03 16.12 12.95
N TYR A 237 -30.43 15.49 13.95
CA TYR A 237 -30.57 14.06 14.25
C TYR A 237 -30.91 13.85 15.74
N PRO A 238 -31.65 12.79 16.09
CA PRO A 238 -32.03 12.52 17.48
C PRO A 238 -30.93 11.81 18.28
N VAL A 239 -31.02 11.93 19.60
CA VAL A 239 -30.30 11.16 20.61
C VAL A 239 -31.33 10.63 21.60
N HIS A 240 -31.26 9.35 21.94
CA HIS A 240 -32.13 8.73 22.93
C HIS A 240 -31.32 8.25 24.14
N TYR A 241 -31.82 8.52 25.33
CA TYR A 241 -31.21 8.08 26.59
C TYR A 241 -32.12 7.08 27.29
N THR A 242 -31.54 6.01 27.84
CA THR A 242 -32.22 5.09 28.75
C THR A 242 -31.43 5.03 30.05
N LEU A 243 -32.08 5.34 31.17
CA LEU A 243 -31.46 5.44 32.49
C LEU A 243 -32.22 4.55 33.47
N GLU A 244 -31.55 3.64 34.16
CA GLU A 244 -32.15 2.74 35.15
C GLU A 244 -31.37 2.80 36.48
N ASN A 245 -32.08 2.81 37.60
CA ASN A 245 -31.53 2.73 38.95
C ASN A 245 -31.90 1.38 39.58
N TYR A 246 -30.92 0.71 40.19
CA TYR A 246 -31.12 -0.60 40.84
C TYR A 246 -30.98 -0.53 42.37
N GLN A 247 -30.76 0.67 42.94
CA GLN A 247 -30.79 0.92 44.37
C GLN A 247 -32.21 1.19 44.89
N GLU A 248 -32.48 0.81 46.14
CA GLU A 248 -33.74 1.12 46.85
C GLU A 248 -33.97 2.63 47.07
N ARG A 249 -32.90 3.45 46.95
CA ARG A 249 -32.96 4.92 47.05
C ARG A 249 -32.87 5.54 45.65
N PRO A 250 -33.58 6.65 45.38
CA PRO A 250 -33.36 7.43 44.17
C PRO A 250 -31.94 8.03 44.13
N ILE A 251 -31.42 8.24 42.92
CA ILE A 251 -30.12 8.87 42.67
C ILE A 251 -30.25 10.16 41.86
N THR A 252 -29.36 11.12 42.11
CA THR A 252 -29.31 12.38 41.35
C THR A 252 -28.40 12.22 40.14
N ILE A 253 -28.95 12.49 38.94
CA ILE A 253 -28.20 12.46 37.68
C ILE A 253 -28.39 13.80 36.95
N SER A 254 -27.28 14.43 36.56
CA SER A 254 -27.29 15.53 35.59
C SER A 254 -26.65 15.09 34.27
N LEU A 255 -27.28 15.46 33.16
CA LEU A 255 -26.78 15.27 31.81
C LEU A 255 -26.49 16.65 31.23
N GLN A 256 -25.29 16.82 30.69
CA GLN A 256 -24.82 18.07 30.08
C GLN A 256 -24.14 17.73 28.75
N SER A 257 -24.59 18.31 27.65
CA SER A 257 -23.92 18.18 26.37
C SER A 257 -22.57 18.88 26.36
N GLU A 258 -21.61 18.31 25.65
CA GLU A 258 -20.29 18.90 25.37
C GLU A 258 -20.16 19.03 23.84
N ASN A 259 -20.02 20.27 23.33
CA ASN A 259 -19.98 20.52 21.89
C ASN A 259 -18.65 20.03 21.28
N ASP A 260 -18.75 19.34 20.14
CA ASP A 260 -17.65 18.95 19.26
C ASP A 260 -17.57 19.98 18.11
N PRO A 261 -16.38 20.25 17.50
CA PRO A 261 -16.26 21.25 16.43
C PRO A 261 -17.34 21.16 15.34
N LEU A 262 -17.74 19.95 14.94
CA LEU A 262 -18.75 19.71 13.90
C LEU A 262 -20.16 19.38 14.42
N VAL A 263 -20.33 19.15 15.73
CA VAL A 263 -21.61 18.79 16.35
C VAL A 263 -22.11 19.95 17.23
N GLU A 264 -23.21 20.57 16.83
CA GLU A 264 -23.94 21.48 17.71
C GLU A 264 -24.97 20.69 18.52
N TYR A 265 -24.65 20.44 19.79
CA TYR A 265 -25.49 19.74 20.73
C TYR A 265 -25.67 20.58 21.99
N ASN A 266 -26.87 21.14 22.15
CA ASN A 266 -27.24 22.02 23.27
C ASN A 266 -28.35 21.34 24.09
N TYR A 267 -27.95 20.54 25.07
CA TYR A 267 -28.85 19.77 25.92
C TYR A 267 -28.36 19.79 27.37
N GLN A 268 -29.28 20.06 28.30
CA GLN A 268 -29.02 19.99 29.73
C GLN A 268 -30.28 19.48 30.42
N GLN A 269 -30.13 18.47 31.27
CA GLN A 269 -31.24 17.87 32.02
C GLN A 269 -30.77 17.42 33.40
N ASN A 270 -31.57 17.68 34.44
CA ASN A 270 -31.34 17.20 35.80
C ASN A 270 -32.52 16.32 36.22
N ILE A 271 -32.25 15.11 36.71
CA ILE A 271 -33.28 14.19 37.19
C ILE A 271 -32.93 13.62 38.57
N VAL A 272 -33.96 13.26 39.32
CA VAL A 272 -33.89 12.35 40.47
C VAL A 272 -34.48 11.03 40.00
N LEU A 273 -33.62 10.07 39.68
CA LEU A 273 -34.00 8.79 39.09
C LEU A 273 -34.39 7.81 40.20
N ALA A 274 -35.68 7.46 40.28
CA ALA A 274 -36.19 6.45 41.21
C ALA A 274 -35.97 5.03 40.68
N GLU A 275 -36.52 4.71 39.50
CA GLU A 275 -36.46 3.38 38.87
C GLU A 275 -35.95 3.47 37.42
N LYS A 276 -36.74 4.04 36.50
CA LYS A 276 -36.36 4.20 35.09
C LYS A 276 -36.74 5.58 34.55
N ALA A 277 -35.94 6.12 33.62
CA ALA A 277 -36.26 7.25 32.78
C ALA A 277 -35.81 7.01 31.34
N GLU A 278 -36.58 7.56 30.40
CA GLU A 278 -36.23 7.66 28.97
C GLU A 278 -36.29 9.15 28.59
N LEU A 279 -35.30 9.64 27.85
CA LEU A 279 -35.18 11.06 27.50
C LEU A 279 -34.74 11.19 26.04
N ASP A 280 -35.35 12.16 25.33
CA ASP A 280 -34.99 12.49 23.95
C ASP A 280 -34.24 13.82 23.87
N ALA A 281 -33.34 13.93 22.89
CA ALA A 281 -32.65 15.16 22.53
C ALA A 281 -32.32 15.18 21.03
N THR A 282 -31.76 16.27 20.52
CA THR A 282 -31.32 16.39 19.12
C THR A 282 -30.03 17.19 18.99
N PHE A 283 -29.16 16.81 18.04
CA PHE A 283 -27.98 17.57 17.63
C PHE A 283 -28.08 18.01 16.16
N TYR A 284 -27.39 19.09 15.80
CA TYR A 284 -27.24 19.57 14.43
C TYR A 284 -25.80 19.35 13.96
N LEU A 285 -25.63 18.98 12.69
CA LEU A 285 -24.31 18.80 12.08
C LEU A 285 -23.94 19.97 11.18
N LYS A 286 -22.82 20.62 11.50
CA LYS A 286 -22.19 21.64 10.66
C LYS A 286 -21.67 21.02 9.35
N PRO A 287 -21.59 21.80 8.26
CA PRO A 287 -20.89 21.40 7.05
C PRO A 287 -19.48 20.89 7.32
N LEU A 288 -19.09 19.83 6.63
CA LEU A 288 -17.78 19.20 6.71
C LEU A 288 -16.86 19.79 5.63
N GLU A 289 -15.63 20.19 6.00
CA GLU A 289 -14.69 20.82 5.06
C GLU A 289 -14.05 19.80 4.10
N ARG A 290 -13.65 18.64 4.61
CA ARG A 290 -13.04 17.52 3.86
C ARG A 290 -13.50 16.17 4.41
N GLN A 291 -13.38 15.10 3.63
CA GLN A 291 -13.64 13.76 4.18
C GLN A 291 -12.59 13.38 5.24
N LEU A 292 -13.04 12.63 6.25
CA LEU A 292 -12.17 12.07 7.27
C LEU A 292 -11.74 10.65 6.88
N THR A 293 -10.46 10.36 7.05
CA THR A 293 -9.89 9.03 6.87
C THR A 293 -10.32 8.10 8.00
N GLU A 294 -10.19 6.77 7.83
CA GLU A 294 -10.59 5.82 8.89
C GLU A 294 -9.66 5.80 10.12
N TRP A 295 -8.49 6.43 10.04
CA TRP A 295 -7.53 6.56 11.13
C TRP A 295 -7.95 7.66 12.12
N GLU A 296 -8.59 8.71 11.60
CA GLU A 296 -9.03 9.87 12.36
C GLU A 296 -10.22 9.53 13.25
N LYS A 297 -10.22 10.08 14.47
CA LYS A 297 -11.39 10.05 15.34
C LYS A 297 -12.52 10.84 14.69
N CYS A 298 -13.70 10.24 14.57
CA CYS A 298 -14.86 10.90 14.01
C CYS A 298 -15.47 11.92 14.99
N PRO A 299 -16.17 12.96 14.49
CA PRO A 299 -16.96 13.87 15.31
C PRO A 299 -17.90 13.11 16.23
N SER A 300 -18.07 13.61 17.44
CA SER A 300 -18.70 12.86 18.52
C SER A 300 -19.82 13.64 19.21
N VAL A 301 -20.96 12.98 19.39
CA VAL A 301 -22.05 13.48 20.23
C VAL A 301 -21.67 13.15 21.67
N ASN A 302 -21.22 14.18 22.41
CA ASN A 302 -20.67 14.02 23.76
C ASN A 302 -21.68 14.48 24.82
N THR A 303 -21.80 13.67 25.87
CA THR A 303 -22.63 13.98 27.04
C THR A 303 -21.86 13.65 28.30
N ARG A 304 -21.53 14.70 29.07
CA ARG A 304 -21.05 14.55 30.44
C ARG A 304 -22.23 14.23 31.33
N ILE A 305 -22.14 13.12 32.04
CA ILE A 305 -23.14 12.65 32.99
C ILE A 305 -22.51 12.67 34.38
N CYS A 306 -23.11 13.44 35.29
CA CYS A 306 -22.70 13.49 36.69
C CYS A 306 -23.69 12.69 37.53
N ILE A 307 -23.22 11.69 38.28
CA ILE A 307 -24.03 10.84 39.16
C ILE A 307 -23.53 11.03 40.59
N GLU A 308 -24.40 11.51 41.48
CA GLU A 308 -24.08 11.75 42.91
C GLU A 308 -22.77 12.59 43.10
N GLY A 309 -22.50 13.52 42.19
CA GLY A 309 -21.32 14.39 42.20
C GLY A 309 -20.05 13.83 41.54
N LYS A 310 -20.14 12.72 40.79
CA LYS A 310 -19.02 12.11 40.04
C LYS A 310 -19.30 12.06 38.54
N ASP A 311 -18.34 12.51 37.74
CA ASP A 311 -18.49 12.63 36.29
C ASP A 311 -18.05 11.40 35.48
N ILE A 312 -18.74 11.17 34.36
CA ILE A 312 -18.32 10.32 33.25
C ILE A 312 -18.83 10.89 31.92
N THR A 313 -18.02 10.89 30.87
CA THR A 313 -18.44 11.36 29.54
C THR A 313 -18.80 10.18 28.64
N PHE A 314 -20.05 10.14 28.20
CA PHE A 314 -20.50 9.27 27.11
C PHE A 314 -20.24 9.96 25.77
N ARG A 315 -19.76 9.22 24.78
CA ARG A 315 -19.37 9.75 23.46
C ARG A 315 -19.76 8.75 22.37
N THR A 316 -20.62 9.17 21.45
CA THR A 316 -20.98 8.37 20.26
C THR A 316 -20.38 9.05 19.03
N GLY A 317 -19.47 8.39 18.32
CA GLY A 317 -18.89 8.93 17.09
C GLY A 317 -19.73 8.65 15.86
N ILE A 318 -19.70 9.57 14.91
CA ILE A 318 -20.54 9.52 13.71
C ILE A 318 -19.69 9.83 12.48
N LYS A 319 -19.72 8.93 11.49
CA LYS A 319 -18.93 9.02 10.26
C LYS A 319 -19.64 9.95 9.27
N VAL A 320 -19.61 11.26 9.57
CA VAL A 320 -20.34 12.34 8.87
C VAL A 320 -20.05 12.31 7.36
N GLN A 321 -21.12 12.44 6.55
CA GLN A 321 -21.05 12.42 5.09
C GLN A 321 -21.41 13.77 4.45
N PHE A 322 -20.87 14.01 3.26
CA PHE A 322 -21.33 15.08 2.37
C PHE A 322 -22.68 14.71 1.75
N PRO A 323 -23.58 15.67 1.45
CA PRO A 323 -24.81 15.39 0.71
C PRO A 323 -24.56 14.81 -0.69
N LEU A 324 -23.48 15.24 -1.35
CA LEU A 324 -22.89 14.60 -2.53
C LEU A 324 -21.37 14.59 -2.38
N THR A 325 -20.71 13.47 -2.68
CA THR A 325 -19.25 13.47 -2.93
C THR A 325 -18.99 13.53 -4.42
N VAL A 326 -17.98 14.30 -4.82
CA VAL A 326 -17.53 14.48 -6.20
C VAL A 326 -16.04 14.13 -6.31
N GLU A 327 -15.63 13.49 -7.40
CA GLU A 327 -14.24 13.12 -7.68
C GLU A 327 -13.96 13.25 -9.18
N LEU A 328 -12.87 13.92 -9.57
CA LEU A 328 -12.44 14.00 -10.97
C LEU A 328 -11.45 12.89 -11.32
N ARG A 329 -11.61 12.31 -12.51
CA ARG A 329 -10.70 11.32 -13.10
C ARG A 329 -10.42 11.66 -14.57
N THR A 330 -9.15 11.62 -14.97
CA THR A 330 -8.72 11.74 -16.36
C THR A 330 -8.25 10.39 -16.89
N ARG A 331 -8.28 10.21 -18.21
CA ARG A 331 -7.64 9.06 -18.87
C ARG A 331 -6.14 9.31 -19.03
N ASP A 332 -5.80 10.48 -19.54
CA ASP A 332 -4.44 10.91 -19.80
C ASP A 332 -3.81 11.53 -18.54
N SER A 333 -2.48 11.40 -18.42
CA SER A 333 -1.67 12.07 -17.39
C SER A 333 -0.93 13.30 -17.92
N VAL A 334 -0.72 13.38 -19.24
CA VAL A 334 0.02 14.44 -19.93
C VAL A 334 -0.83 15.03 -21.03
N PHE A 335 -0.86 16.35 -21.11
CA PHE A 335 -1.77 17.10 -21.98
C PHE A 335 -1.01 18.05 -22.91
N LEU A 336 -1.57 18.26 -24.10
CA LEU A 336 -1.14 19.23 -25.10
C LEU A 336 -2.20 20.34 -25.21
N PRO A 337 -1.82 21.58 -25.54
CA PRO A 337 -2.79 22.65 -25.79
C PRO A 337 -3.59 22.37 -27.08
N GLU A 338 -4.72 23.07 -27.23
CA GLU A 338 -5.59 23.06 -28.43
C GLU A 338 -6.23 21.69 -28.77
N HIS A 339 -6.04 20.67 -27.93
CA HIS A 339 -6.67 19.36 -28.05
C HIS A 339 -7.92 19.26 -27.18
N ASN A 340 -8.92 18.49 -27.66
CA ASN A 340 -10.11 18.13 -26.89
C ASN A 340 -9.89 16.79 -26.17
N TYR A 341 -10.16 16.76 -24.88
CA TYR A 341 -9.98 15.64 -23.96
C TYR A 341 -11.29 15.29 -23.26
N LYS A 342 -11.34 14.11 -22.65
CA LYS A 342 -12.46 13.66 -21.80
C LYS A 342 -11.99 13.43 -20.37
N MET A 343 -12.69 14.02 -19.42
CA MET A 343 -12.57 13.72 -17.99
C MET A 343 -13.91 13.20 -17.46
N PHE A 344 -13.89 12.60 -16.28
CA PHE A 344 -15.06 12.00 -15.64
C PHE A 344 -15.23 12.58 -14.24
N LEU A 345 -16.43 13.08 -13.94
CA LEU A 345 -16.82 13.44 -12.58
C LEU A 345 -17.60 12.28 -11.96
N ASN A 346 -16.92 11.44 -11.18
CA ASN A 346 -17.57 10.45 -10.32
C ASN A 346 -18.40 11.19 -9.26
N VAL A 347 -19.62 10.72 -9.00
CA VAL A 347 -20.57 11.32 -8.03
C VAL A 347 -21.19 10.25 -7.13
N HIS A 348 -21.47 10.60 -5.87
CA HIS A 348 -22.11 9.70 -4.90
C HIS A 348 -23.11 10.44 -4.02
N ASN A 349 -24.39 10.05 -4.12
CA ASN A 349 -25.45 10.44 -3.18
C ASN A 349 -25.25 9.68 -1.86
N HIS A 350 -25.24 10.35 -0.71
CA HIS A 350 -25.18 9.72 0.62
C HIS A 350 -26.50 9.78 1.40
N PHE A 351 -27.56 10.34 0.83
CA PHE A 351 -28.89 10.24 1.42
C PHE A 351 -29.44 8.81 1.29
N PRO A 352 -30.20 8.33 2.30
CA PRO A 352 -30.93 7.06 2.24
C PRO A 352 -32.20 7.15 1.37
N VAL A 353 -32.37 8.22 0.59
CA VAL A 353 -33.49 8.48 -0.32
C VAL A 353 -32.98 9.05 -1.65
N THR A 354 -33.83 9.01 -2.67
CA THR A 354 -33.58 9.68 -3.95
C THR A 354 -33.36 11.18 -3.74
N CYS A 355 -32.39 11.75 -4.44
CA CYS A 355 -32.07 13.18 -4.36
C CYS A 355 -31.82 13.76 -5.76
N PHE A 356 -32.42 14.92 -6.00
CA PHE A 356 -32.09 15.78 -7.15
C PHE A 356 -30.93 16.71 -6.79
N TYR A 357 -30.01 16.94 -7.73
CA TYR A 357 -28.87 17.84 -7.55
C TYR A 357 -28.72 18.78 -8.76
N HIS A 358 -28.46 20.06 -8.50
CA HIS A 358 -27.98 21.01 -9.49
C HIS A 358 -26.52 21.35 -9.19
N LEU A 359 -25.64 21.20 -10.19
CA LEU A 359 -24.21 21.47 -10.11
C LEU A 359 -23.81 22.50 -11.17
N GLU A 360 -23.00 23.50 -10.79
CA GLU A 360 -22.37 24.44 -11.69
C GLU A 360 -20.85 24.46 -11.47
N PHE A 361 -20.10 24.27 -12.57
CA PHE A 361 -18.64 24.36 -12.60
C PHE A 361 -18.18 25.83 -12.65
N PRO A 362 -17.23 26.25 -11.81
CA PRO A 362 -16.59 27.55 -11.95
C PRO A 362 -15.72 27.58 -13.22
N ALA A 363 -15.70 28.73 -13.89
CA ALA A 363 -14.86 28.97 -15.06
C ALA A 363 -13.38 29.15 -14.68
N ASP A 364 -12.48 28.65 -15.53
CA ASP A 364 -11.03 28.86 -15.45
C ASP A 364 -10.52 29.22 -16.86
N GLU A 365 -9.70 30.26 -16.99
CA GLU A 365 -9.19 30.73 -18.29
C GLU A 365 -8.27 29.71 -18.99
N ARG A 366 -7.78 28.71 -18.23
CA ARG A 366 -6.84 27.69 -18.68
C ARG A 366 -7.53 26.39 -19.11
N LEU A 367 -8.76 26.16 -18.67
CA LEU A 367 -9.52 24.93 -18.85
C LEU A 367 -10.98 25.24 -19.23
N GLN A 368 -11.34 24.97 -20.48
CA GLN A 368 -12.69 25.20 -21.00
C GLN A 368 -13.49 23.90 -21.04
N LEU A 369 -14.65 23.87 -20.36
CA LEU A 369 -15.63 22.78 -20.47
C LEU A 369 -16.63 23.07 -21.60
N SER A 370 -17.06 22.01 -22.30
CA SER A 370 -18.12 22.09 -23.32
C SER A 370 -19.51 22.34 -22.72
N GLN A 371 -19.71 21.91 -21.47
CA GLN A 371 -20.91 22.14 -20.66
C GLN A 371 -20.49 22.33 -19.20
N SER A 372 -21.02 23.36 -18.52
CA SER A 372 -20.66 23.71 -17.13
C SER A 372 -21.78 23.54 -16.11
N LYS A 373 -23.02 23.23 -16.53
CA LYS A 373 -24.19 23.06 -15.64
C LYS A 373 -24.81 21.68 -15.83
N PHE A 374 -25.14 21.02 -14.73
CA PHE A 374 -25.65 19.64 -14.73
C PHE A 374 -26.76 19.44 -13.70
N ASP A 375 -27.87 18.85 -14.15
CA ASP A 375 -29.01 18.44 -13.33
C ASP A 375 -29.02 16.91 -13.21
N LEU A 376 -29.01 16.38 -11.98
CA LEU A 376 -28.90 14.95 -11.70
C LEU A 376 -30.07 14.47 -10.83
N VAL A 377 -30.51 13.23 -11.05
CA VAL A 377 -31.32 12.47 -10.10
C VAL A 377 -30.56 11.21 -9.75
N LEU A 378 -30.26 11.03 -8.46
CA LEU A 378 -29.54 9.87 -7.93
C LEU A 378 -30.41 9.17 -6.89
N ASN A 379 -30.60 7.86 -7.02
CA ASN A 379 -31.31 7.05 -6.04
C ASN A 379 -30.54 7.01 -4.70
N ALA A 380 -31.18 6.50 -3.65
CA ALA A 380 -30.56 6.31 -2.33
C ALA A 380 -29.20 5.60 -2.42
N ASN A 381 -28.16 6.18 -1.82
CA ASN A 381 -26.78 5.67 -1.83
C ASN A 381 -26.18 5.41 -3.24
N GLN A 382 -26.72 6.02 -4.31
CA GLN A 382 -26.27 5.75 -5.68
C GLN A 382 -24.93 6.41 -6.01
N LYS A 383 -24.02 5.60 -6.55
CA LYS A 383 -22.80 6.02 -7.27
C LYS A 383 -23.10 6.14 -8.77
N SER A 384 -22.53 7.14 -9.42
CA SER A 384 -22.63 7.38 -10.86
C SER A 384 -21.42 8.19 -11.34
N PHE A 385 -21.39 8.58 -12.61
CA PHE A 385 -20.44 9.56 -13.14
C PHE A 385 -21.04 10.41 -14.26
N LEU A 386 -20.37 11.53 -14.56
CA LEU A 386 -20.59 12.35 -15.74
C LEU A 386 -19.34 12.31 -16.63
N GLU A 387 -19.52 12.22 -17.94
CA GLU A 387 -18.45 12.45 -18.92
C GLU A 387 -18.43 13.94 -19.30
N LEU A 388 -17.23 14.53 -19.33
CA LEU A 388 -17.01 15.96 -19.54
C LEU A 388 -15.98 16.17 -20.65
N ASP A 389 -16.42 16.71 -21.78
CA ASP A 389 -15.56 17.15 -22.88
C ASP A 389 -14.93 18.52 -22.54
N PHE A 390 -13.60 18.59 -22.57
CA PHE A 390 -12.85 19.79 -22.19
C PHE A 390 -11.63 20.04 -23.09
N SER A 391 -11.13 21.27 -23.10
CA SER A 391 -9.86 21.65 -23.72
C SER A 391 -8.98 22.42 -22.74
N LEU A 392 -7.67 22.44 -23.03
CA LEU A 392 -6.66 23.11 -22.21
C LEU A 392 -5.89 24.15 -23.04
N ASN A 393 -5.73 25.34 -22.45
CA ASN A 393 -4.83 26.38 -22.96
C ASN A 393 -3.45 26.27 -22.30
N LYS A 394 -3.39 25.77 -21.06
CA LYS A 394 -2.15 25.54 -20.30
C LYS A 394 -2.39 24.51 -19.19
N GLY A 395 -1.38 23.70 -18.87
CA GLY A 395 -1.42 22.81 -17.69
C GLY A 395 -1.62 23.57 -16.38
N LEU A 396 -2.30 22.93 -15.43
CA LEU A 396 -2.75 23.51 -14.17
C LEU A 396 -3.01 22.44 -13.10
N ILE A 397 -3.12 22.87 -11.84
CA ILE A 397 -3.78 22.09 -10.80
C ILE A 397 -5.20 22.64 -10.70
N TYR A 398 -6.17 21.88 -11.19
CA TYR A 398 -7.57 22.29 -11.22
C TYR A 398 -8.27 21.81 -9.94
N ASN A 399 -8.81 22.74 -9.16
CA ASN A 399 -9.55 22.45 -7.92
C ASN A 399 -10.88 23.23 -7.89
N PRO A 400 -11.86 22.86 -8.73
CA PRO A 400 -13.16 23.53 -8.78
C PRO A 400 -13.87 23.41 -7.43
N HIS A 401 -14.32 24.55 -6.92
CA HIS A 401 -15.20 24.64 -5.77
C HIS A 401 -16.63 24.83 -6.27
N PHE A 402 -17.47 23.82 -6.04
CA PHE A 402 -18.86 23.80 -6.47
C PHE A 402 -19.75 24.45 -5.41
N GLN A 403 -20.78 25.16 -5.86
CA GLN A 403 -22.01 25.32 -5.08
C GLN A 403 -23.04 24.33 -5.63
N ILE A 404 -23.55 23.44 -4.78
CA ILE A 404 -24.49 22.40 -5.16
C ILE A 404 -25.80 22.63 -4.41
N THR A 405 -26.91 22.68 -5.14
CA THR A 405 -28.26 22.60 -4.56
C THR A 405 -28.68 21.14 -4.54
N ALA A 406 -28.97 20.59 -3.36
CA ALA A 406 -29.49 19.23 -3.18
C ALA A 406 -30.95 19.26 -2.70
N LYS A 407 -31.77 18.37 -3.25
CA LYS A 407 -33.19 18.24 -2.94
C LYS A 407 -33.57 16.76 -2.77
N PRO A 408 -33.39 16.19 -1.56
CA PRO A 408 -33.85 14.84 -1.24
C PRO A 408 -35.38 14.77 -1.25
N GLU A 409 -35.92 13.69 -1.81
CA GLU A 409 -37.36 13.49 -2.08
C GLU A 409 -38.27 13.67 -0.85
N SER A 410 -37.77 13.29 0.33
CA SER A 410 -38.48 13.37 1.61
C SER A 410 -37.97 14.48 2.54
N GLY A 411 -37.17 15.43 2.05
CA GLY A 411 -36.47 16.42 2.87
C GLY A 411 -36.63 17.87 2.41
N LYS A 412 -35.91 18.77 3.07
CA LYS A 412 -35.78 20.16 2.64
C LYS A 412 -34.69 20.29 1.58
N GLU A 413 -34.88 21.22 0.66
CA GLU A 413 -33.83 21.68 -0.24
C GLU A 413 -32.73 22.37 0.57
N MET A 414 -31.47 22.07 0.24
CA MET A 414 -30.28 22.61 0.91
C MET A 414 -29.20 22.98 -0.10
N GLN A 415 -28.36 23.94 0.27
CA GLN A 415 -27.15 24.30 -0.48
C GLN A 415 -25.91 23.98 0.35
N PHE A 416 -24.87 23.49 -0.32
CA PHE A 416 -23.58 23.20 0.29
C PHE A 416 -22.47 23.40 -0.73
N THR A 417 -21.25 23.55 -0.22
CA THR A 417 -20.02 23.56 -1.03
C THR A 417 -19.31 22.22 -0.93
N THR A 418 -18.59 21.88 -2.00
CA THR A 418 -17.64 20.77 -2.05
C THR A 418 -16.61 21.09 -3.13
N SER A 419 -15.48 20.40 -3.13
CA SER A 419 -14.48 20.49 -4.19
C SER A 419 -13.91 19.12 -4.50
N CYS A 420 -13.28 19.01 -5.66
CA CYS A 420 -12.42 17.89 -6.03
C CYS A 420 -11.20 18.46 -6.77
N TYR A 421 -10.18 17.66 -7.03
CA TYR A 421 -9.01 18.13 -7.78
C TYR A 421 -8.58 17.17 -8.89
N SER A 422 -7.86 17.71 -9.86
CA SER A 422 -7.06 16.97 -10.84
C SER A 422 -5.83 17.80 -11.24
N CYS A 423 -4.70 17.14 -11.50
CA CYS A 423 -3.49 17.80 -11.99
C CYS A 423 -3.32 17.50 -13.49
N PHE A 424 -3.31 18.54 -14.31
CA PHE A 424 -3.18 18.45 -15.76
C PHE A 424 -1.74 18.81 -16.16
N GLN A 425 -0.85 17.81 -16.25
CA GLN A 425 0.56 18.03 -16.55
C GLN A 425 0.77 18.47 -18.00
N MET A 426 1.65 19.44 -18.21
CA MET A 426 2.03 19.97 -19.52
C MET A 426 3.41 20.64 -19.38
N LEU A 427 4.30 20.42 -20.36
CA LEU A 427 5.63 21.07 -20.39
C LEU A 427 5.50 22.60 -20.34
N GLY A 428 6.36 23.29 -19.55
CA GLY A 428 6.27 24.74 -19.36
C GLY A 428 5.04 25.24 -18.57
N ALA A 429 4.21 24.35 -18.02
CA ALA A 429 3.19 24.71 -17.05
C ALA A 429 3.80 24.93 -15.66
N LYS A 430 3.31 25.95 -14.94
CA LYS A 430 3.71 26.24 -13.56
C LYS A 430 2.50 26.60 -12.70
N ASP A 431 2.17 25.72 -11.78
CA ASP A 431 1.02 25.90 -10.90
C ASP A 431 1.22 25.33 -9.51
N GLY A 432 0.46 25.84 -8.54
CA GLY A 432 0.59 25.42 -7.15
C GLY A 432 -0.66 25.76 -6.35
N ILE A 433 -1.04 24.86 -5.44
CA ILE A 433 -2.19 25.01 -4.56
C ILE A 433 -1.83 24.62 -3.13
N ASP A 434 -2.41 25.33 -2.16
CA ASP A 434 -2.47 24.92 -0.77
C ASP A 434 -3.92 24.60 -0.41
N SER A 435 -4.21 23.35 -0.04
CA SER A 435 -5.57 22.84 0.23
C SER A 435 -5.69 22.33 1.67
N PRO A 436 -6.88 21.93 2.17
CA PRO A 436 -7.03 21.32 3.49
C PRO A 436 -6.28 20.00 3.65
N ASP A 437 -6.21 19.18 2.58
CA ASP A 437 -5.63 17.83 2.59
C ASP A 437 -4.14 17.80 2.22
N PHE A 438 -3.68 18.73 1.37
CA PHE A 438 -2.32 18.70 0.82
C PHE A 438 -1.85 20.05 0.27
N ILE A 439 -0.53 20.21 0.12
CA ILE A 439 0.10 21.19 -0.76
C ILE A 439 0.48 20.47 -2.05
N GLN A 440 0.24 21.06 -3.22
CA GLN A 440 0.75 20.51 -4.49
C GLN A 440 1.39 21.61 -5.34
N LEU A 441 2.53 21.29 -5.97
CA LEU A 441 3.20 22.09 -6.98
C LEU A 441 3.33 21.30 -8.27
N LEU A 442 3.25 22.00 -9.41
CA LEU A 442 3.45 21.51 -10.77
C LEU A 442 4.48 22.40 -11.46
N ASN A 443 5.56 21.83 -11.99
CA ASN A 443 6.45 22.49 -12.94
C ASN A 443 6.85 21.52 -14.07
N GLY A 444 6.25 21.72 -15.24
CA GLY A 444 6.41 20.83 -16.40
C GLY A 444 6.00 19.39 -16.09
N ASN A 445 6.98 18.50 -16.17
CA ASN A 445 6.82 17.06 -15.90
C ASN A 445 6.84 16.69 -14.41
N ASN A 446 7.14 17.64 -13.52
CA ASN A 446 7.41 17.40 -12.11
C ASN A 446 6.23 17.85 -11.24
N ILE A 447 5.71 16.96 -10.40
CA ILE A 447 4.73 17.25 -9.36
C ILE A 447 5.38 17.02 -8.00
N LEU A 448 5.30 18.00 -7.10
CA LEU A 448 5.51 17.79 -5.68
C LEU A 448 4.16 17.78 -4.97
N TYR A 449 3.87 16.74 -4.21
CA TYR A 449 2.72 16.63 -3.32
C TYR A 449 3.23 16.60 -1.88
N ILE A 450 2.57 17.27 -0.93
CA ILE A 450 2.92 17.25 0.49
C ILE A 450 1.65 17.03 1.31
N SER A 451 1.62 15.96 2.12
CA SER A 451 0.42 15.61 2.88
C SER A 451 0.20 16.53 4.08
N LYS A 452 -1.07 16.89 4.33
CA LYS A 452 -1.58 17.47 5.59
C LYS A 452 -2.45 16.48 6.38
N ILE A 453 -2.49 15.20 5.99
CA ILE A 453 -3.27 14.13 6.62
C ILE A 453 -2.41 12.86 6.81
N GLY A 454 -2.67 12.09 7.86
CA GLY A 454 -1.80 10.96 8.26
C GLY A 454 -0.44 11.46 8.76
N GLU A 455 0.67 10.98 8.19
CA GLU A 455 1.98 11.61 8.45
C GLU A 455 2.06 12.99 7.76
N HIS A 456 1.84 14.05 8.53
CA HIS A 456 1.88 15.42 8.04
C HIS A 456 3.30 15.80 7.58
N ASN A 457 3.38 16.72 6.62
CA ASN A 457 4.62 17.25 6.05
C ASN A 457 5.51 16.20 5.33
N PHE A 458 4.99 15.00 5.10
CA PHE A 458 5.58 14.00 4.22
C PHE A 458 5.38 14.43 2.76
N ALA A 459 6.47 14.70 2.05
CA ALA A 459 6.43 15.11 0.65
C ALA A 459 6.78 13.96 -0.30
N THR A 460 6.06 13.87 -1.40
CA THR A 460 6.31 12.94 -2.52
C THR A 460 6.56 13.75 -3.78
N LEU A 461 7.68 13.51 -4.45
CA LEU A 461 7.99 14.08 -5.76
C LEU A 461 7.78 13.02 -6.84
N VAL A 462 6.80 13.28 -7.71
CA VAL A 462 6.36 12.43 -8.82
C VAL A 462 6.81 13.07 -10.15
N ASN A 463 7.28 12.25 -11.08
CA ASN A 463 7.56 12.65 -12.46
C ASN A 463 6.97 11.60 -13.41
N ILE A 464 6.47 12.03 -14.57
CA ILE A 464 5.81 11.18 -15.58
C ILE A 464 6.59 9.90 -15.92
N SER A 465 7.93 9.96 -15.81
CA SER A 465 8.82 8.85 -16.15
C SER A 465 9.78 8.45 -15.03
N THR A 466 9.49 8.69 -13.74
CA THR A 466 10.25 8.09 -12.62
C THR A 466 9.35 7.38 -11.62
N ASP A 467 9.94 6.48 -10.83
CA ASP A 467 9.38 6.13 -9.51
C ASP A 467 9.40 7.36 -8.58
N ASP A 468 8.64 7.30 -7.50
CA ASP A 468 8.53 8.37 -6.51
C ASP A 468 9.86 8.66 -5.80
N LEU A 469 10.00 9.88 -5.28
CA LEU A 469 10.97 10.20 -4.22
C LEU A 469 10.23 10.78 -3.02
N TYR A 470 10.53 10.26 -1.83
CA TYR A 470 9.87 10.67 -0.61
C TYR A 470 10.79 11.48 0.31
N PHE A 471 10.25 12.54 0.92
CA PHE A 471 10.89 13.37 1.94
C PHE A 471 10.03 13.32 3.21
N PRO A 472 10.32 12.40 4.15
CA PRO A 472 9.65 12.37 5.45
C PRO A 472 9.92 13.66 6.23
N ALA A 473 8.95 14.12 7.02
CA ALA A 473 9.01 15.39 7.75
C ALA A 473 10.36 15.56 8.52
N PRO A 474 11.01 16.74 8.53
CA PRO A 474 12.28 16.90 9.22
C PRO A 474 12.09 16.94 10.75
N GLU A 475 13.13 16.58 11.50
CA GLU A 475 13.07 16.41 12.96
C GLU A 475 14.00 17.44 13.64
N PRO A 476 13.48 18.42 14.41
CA PRO A 476 14.31 19.44 15.06
C PRO A 476 14.98 18.98 16.37
N GLY A 477 16.05 19.69 16.73
CA GLY A 477 16.78 19.61 18.00
C GLY A 477 17.61 18.34 18.20
N LYS A 478 18.11 18.14 19.43
CA LYS A 478 18.77 16.91 19.90
C LYS A 478 18.39 16.68 21.37
N PRO A 479 17.77 15.54 21.76
CA PRO A 479 17.29 14.44 20.89
C PRO A 479 16.23 14.92 19.89
N TYR A 480 16.18 14.25 18.75
CA TYR A 480 15.33 14.66 17.62
C TYR A 480 13.84 14.51 17.93
N SER A 481 13.05 15.57 17.70
CA SER A 481 11.60 15.53 17.86
C SER A 481 10.88 15.15 16.57
N SER A 482 9.89 14.27 16.68
CA SER A 482 8.99 13.90 15.58
C SER A 482 7.72 14.76 15.51
N GLU A 483 7.71 15.96 16.13
CA GLU A 483 6.54 16.85 16.19
C GLU A 483 5.98 17.20 14.81
N LEU A 484 6.83 17.40 13.80
CA LEU A 484 6.41 17.73 12.44
C LEU A 484 5.71 16.60 11.68
N LYS A 485 5.63 15.37 12.23
CA LYS A 485 4.72 14.34 11.71
C LYS A 485 3.24 14.66 12.00
N ARG A 486 2.94 15.63 12.88
CA ARG A 486 1.59 15.98 13.33
C ARG A 486 1.26 17.47 13.28
N GLU A 487 2.22 18.33 13.62
CA GLU A 487 1.97 19.77 13.61
C GLU A 487 2.13 20.31 12.18
N LEU A 488 1.11 21.02 11.69
CA LEU A 488 1.13 21.67 10.39
C LEU A 488 2.01 22.94 10.42
N PRO A 489 2.54 23.41 9.27
CA PRO A 489 3.21 24.70 9.21
C PRO A 489 2.24 25.81 9.65
N TYR A 490 2.75 26.78 10.41
CA TYR A 490 1.94 27.93 10.84
C TYR A 490 1.64 28.88 9.67
N GLU A 491 2.42 28.78 8.58
CA GLU A 491 2.28 29.54 7.35
C GLU A 491 2.90 28.73 6.20
N THR A 492 2.15 28.55 5.11
CA THR A 492 2.65 28.03 3.82
C THR A 492 2.67 29.17 2.81
N VAL A 493 3.77 29.31 2.06
CA VAL A 493 3.88 30.28 0.97
C VAL A 493 4.22 29.56 -0.33
N ILE A 494 3.45 29.81 -1.39
CA ILE A 494 3.71 29.29 -2.75
C ILE A 494 4.11 30.46 -3.64
N GLU A 495 5.30 30.41 -4.22
CA GLU A 495 5.87 31.49 -5.03
C GLU A 495 6.27 30.99 -6.43
N LYS A 496 5.84 31.69 -7.48
CA LYS A 496 6.22 31.41 -8.88
C LYS A 496 7.31 32.39 -9.31
N THR A 497 8.44 31.88 -9.80
CA THR A 497 9.54 32.68 -10.37
C THR A 497 9.63 32.48 -11.88
N GLU A 498 10.61 33.10 -12.55
CA GLU A 498 10.82 32.99 -14.00
C GLU A 498 11.11 31.55 -14.46
N ASP A 499 11.94 30.81 -13.72
CA ASP A 499 12.32 29.41 -14.04
C ASP A 499 11.61 28.35 -13.16
N ALA A 500 11.16 28.73 -11.97
CA ALA A 500 10.77 27.77 -10.93
C ALA A 500 9.40 28.08 -10.30
N ILE A 501 8.95 27.15 -9.46
CA ILE A 501 7.94 27.36 -8.42
C ILE A 501 8.47 26.80 -7.10
N GLN A 502 8.18 27.45 -5.98
CA GLN A 502 8.60 26.96 -4.66
C GLN A 502 7.48 26.99 -3.62
N ALA A 503 7.50 26.03 -2.70
CA ALA A 503 6.71 26.02 -1.48
C ALA A 503 7.64 26.22 -0.28
N ILE A 504 7.27 27.14 0.60
CA ILE A 504 7.95 27.46 1.86
C ILE A 504 6.99 27.10 3.00
N LEU A 505 7.30 26.07 3.76
CA LEU A 505 6.51 25.60 4.91
C LEU A 505 7.20 26.09 6.19
N LYS A 506 6.58 27.01 6.93
CA LYS A 506 7.19 27.64 8.11
C LYS A 506 6.72 27.00 9.41
N PHE A 507 7.66 26.72 10.31
CA PHE A 507 7.43 26.00 11.55
C PHE A 507 8.03 26.74 12.75
N ARG A 508 7.31 26.69 13.87
CA ARG A 508 7.84 27.01 15.20
C ARG A 508 7.88 25.72 15.99
N SER A 509 9.04 25.37 16.53
CA SER A 509 9.16 24.14 17.31
C SER A 509 8.43 24.26 18.64
N THR A 510 7.67 23.22 19.01
CA THR A 510 6.96 23.13 20.29
C THR A 510 7.85 22.46 21.35
N ASP A 511 8.66 21.48 20.94
CA ASP A 511 9.68 20.85 21.79
C ASP A 511 10.93 21.73 21.99
N PHE A 512 11.21 22.68 21.09
CA PHE A 512 12.36 23.61 21.16
C PHE A 512 11.93 25.09 20.99
N PRO A 513 11.31 25.71 22.03
CA PRO A 513 10.79 27.07 21.96
C PRO A 513 11.82 28.12 21.50
N GLY A 514 11.39 29.03 20.61
CA GLY A 514 12.23 30.07 20.00
C GLY A 514 12.91 29.67 18.68
N LEU A 515 12.85 28.40 18.29
CA LEU A 515 13.30 27.94 16.97
C LEU A 515 12.20 28.17 15.92
N ASP A 516 12.43 29.08 14.98
CA ASP A 516 11.51 29.44 13.88
C ASP A 516 12.24 29.26 12.53
N TYR A 517 11.72 28.41 11.65
CA TYR A 517 12.41 27.99 10.42
C TYR A 517 11.43 27.57 9.31
N GLY A 518 11.87 27.75 8.06
CA GLY A 518 11.14 27.37 6.85
C GLY A 518 11.82 26.22 6.11
N ILE A 519 11.04 25.19 5.78
CA ILE A 519 11.44 24.12 4.85
C ILE A 519 11.03 24.55 3.45
N VAL A 520 11.97 24.52 2.50
CA VAL A 520 11.73 25.01 1.13
C VAL A 520 11.96 23.89 0.12
N TYR A 521 10.96 23.68 -0.73
CA TYR A 521 11.04 22.84 -1.92
C TYR A 521 10.89 23.74 -3.15
N ARG A 522 11.83 23.70 -4.08
CA ARG A 522 11.82 24.49 -5.32
C ARG A 522 11.94 23.58 -6.55
N LEU A 523 10.92 23.60 -7.40
CA LEU A 523 10.81 22.78 -8.61
C LEU A 523 11.14 23.61 -9.85
N TYR A 524 11.97 23.07 -10.73
CA TYR A 524 12.31 23.65 -12.04
C TYR A 524 11.75 22.78 -13.18
N ASP A 525 11.45 23.39 -14.33
CA ASP A 525 10.96 22.69 -15.55
C ASP A 525 12.02 21.69 -16.07
N SER A 526 13.31 21.98 -15.81
CA SER A 526 14.47 21.14 -16.13
C SER A 526 14.60 19.84 -15.31
N SER A 527 13.58 19.45 -14.55
CA SER A 527 13.57 18.27 -13.66
C SER A 527 14.67 18.29 -12.59
N LEU A 528 15.12 19.50 -12.22
CA LEU A 528 15.85 19.81 -10.99
C LEU A 528 14.84 20.15 -9.88
N VAL A 529 15.10 19.63 -8.68
CA VAL A 529 14.46 20.09 -7.44
C VAL A 529 15.52 20.47 -6.42
N GLU A 530 15.41 21.66 -5.83
CA GLU A 530 16.20 22.07 -4.68
C GLU A 530 15.40 21.92 -3.38
N TYR A 531 15.97 21.23 -2.40
CA TYR A 531 15.43 21.06 -1.06
C TYR A 531 16.40 21.68 -0.04
N PHE A 532 15.93 22.67 0.72
CA PHE A 532 16.76 23.45 1.64
C PHE A 532 15.97 24.06 2.81
N VAL A 533 16.70 24.66 3.76
CA VAL A 533 16.16 25.18 5.02
C VAL A 533 16.52 26.66 5.16
N THR A 534 15.56 27.48 5.59
CA THR A 534 15.76 28.90 5.96
C THR A 534 15.51 29.06 7.45
N VAL A 535 16.41 29.73 8.18
CA VAL A 535 16.23 30.05 9.60
C VAL A 535 15.66 31.47 9.73
N TYR A 536 14.60 31.63 10.53
CA TYR A 536 14.00 32.93 10.85
C TYR A 536 14.34 33.39 12.26
N ALA A 537 14.37 32.47 13.24
CA ALA A 537 14.84 32.71 14.61
C ALA A 537 15.51 31.46 15.21
N LEU A 538 16.36 31.68 16.21
CA LEU A 538 16.98 30.65 17.04
C LEU A 538 16.60 30.88 18.51
N PRO A 539 16.53 29.83 19.35
CA PRO A 539 16.32 29.96 20.79
C PRO A 539 17.40 30.83 21.47
N GLU A 540 17.01 31.59 22.50
CA GLU A 540 17.90 32.39 23.34
C GLU A 540 18.70 31.51 24.33
N THR A 541 19.48 30.56 23.81
CA THR A 541 20.27 29.59 24.60
C THR A 541 21.65 29.38 24.01
N GLU A 542 22.62 28.97 24.84
CA GLU A 542 23.96 28.56 24.35
C GLU A 542 23.97 27.20 23.64
N ALA A 543 22.88 26.43 23.75
CA ALA A 543 22.74 25.13 23.11
C ALA A 543 22.52 25.26 21.59
N GLU A 544 23.24 24.45 20.80
CA GLU A 544 23.12 24.52 19.35
C GLU A 544 21.81 23.90 18.86
N SER A 545 21.14 24.61 17.95
CA SER A 545 19.93 24.15 17.27
C SER A 545 20.29 23.30 16.06
N TRP A 546 19.80 22.06 16.06
CA TRP A 546 20.01 21.10 14.98
C TRP A 546 18.70 20.79 14.26
N LEU A 547 18.81 20.28 13.03
CA LEU A 547 17.70 19.74 12.27
C LEU A 547 18.15 18.48 11.52
N LYS A 548 17.43 17.37 11.67
CA LYS A 548 17.57 16.18 10.83
C LYS A 548 16.65 16.35 9.62
N ILE A 549 17.24 16.46 8.43
CA ILE A 549 16.49 16.37 7.17
C ILE A 549 16.57 14.94 6.63
N ARG A 550 15.49 14.45 6.02
CA ARG A 550 15.32 13.04 5.64
C ARG A 550 14.87 12.89 4.19
N PHE A 551 15.30 11.80 3.55
CA PHE A 551 14.85 11.42 2.21
C PHE A 551 14.96 9.91 2.01
N TYR A 552 14.01 9.36 1.27
CA TYR A 552 13.87 7.94 0.97
C TYR A 552 13.74 7.78 -0.56
N PRO A 553 14.86 7.54 -1.27
CA PRO A 553 14.87 7.28 -2.71
C PRO A 553 14.34 5.88 -3.01
N SER A 554 13.87 5.69 -4.24
CA SER A 554 13.54 4.36 -4.76
C SER A 554 14.75 3.42 -4.64
N GLN A 555 14.55 2.19 -4.13
CA GLN A 555 15.63 1.33 -3.59
C GLN A 555 16.49 0.59 -4.65
N TYR A 556 16.48 1.04 -5.91
CA TYR A 556 17.08 0.31 -7.04
C TYR A 556 18.50 0.80 -7.37
N ASN A 557 19.47 -0.12 -7.32
CA ASN A 557 20.83 0.03 -7.88
C ASN A 557 21.58 1.30 -7.44
N ILE A 558 21.51 1.63 -6.14
CA ILE A 558 22.07 2.86 -5.57
C ILE A 558 23.59 2.92 -5.78
N GLY A 559 24.05 3.96 -6.48
CA GLY A 559 25.47 4.28 -6.73
C GLY A 559 25.99 5.35 -5.77
N PHE A 560 27.17 5.13 -5.18
CA PHE A 560 27.78 6.01 -4.19
C PHE A 560 29.32 5.87 -4.16
N SER A 561 30.00 6.79 -3.46
CA SER A 561 31.44 6.69 -3.16
C SER A 561 31.67 6.38 -1.68
N TYR A 562 32.61 5.49 -1.38
CA TYR A 562 33.01 5.14 -0.02
C TYR A 562 34.50 4.81 0.05
N LYS A 563 35.22 5.38 1.03
CA LYS A 563 36.66 5.18 1.27
C LYS A 563 37.52 5.26 -0.01
N GLY A 564 37.23 6.26 -0.86
CA GLY A 564 37.96 6.55 -2.10
C GLY A 564 37.68 5.59 -3.27
N LYS A 565 36.61 4.79 -3.20
CA LYS A 565 36.16 3.89 -4.26
C LYS A 565 34.68 4.08 -4.55
N LEU A 566 34.30 3.84 -5.81
CA LEU A 566 32.90 3.80 -6.20
C LEU A 566 32.31 2.41 -6.00
N TYR A 567 31.07 2.40 -5.56
CA TYR A 567 30.23 1.21 -5.45
C TYR A 567 28.87 1.52 -6.08
N GLN A 568 28.27 0.52 -6.70
CA GLN A 568 26.86 0.53 -7.03
C GLN A 568 26.28 -0.75 -6.46
N VAL A 569 25.10 -0.68 -5.86
CA VAL A 569 24.31 -1.87 -5.51
C VAL A 569 24.07 -2.64 -6.81
N GLY A 570 24.51 -3.89 -6.86
CA GLY A 570 24.26 -4.76 -8.00
C GLY A 570 22.84 -5.30 -8.00
N ASN A 571 22.22 -5.42 -9.18
CA ASN A 571 20.92 -6.07 -9.36
C ASN A 571 20.91 -7.53 -8.86
N ASP A 572 22.09 -8.15 -8.72
CA ASP A 572 22.32 -9.51 -8.22
C ASP A 572 22.36 -9.63 -6.68
N LEU A 573 22.25 -8.51 -5.96
CA LEU A 573 22.10 -8.47 -4.51
C LEU A 573 20.62 -8.44 -4.10
N PRO A 574 20.24 -8.99 -2.93
CA PRO A 574 18.91 -8.81 -2.35
C PRO A 574 18.62 -7.36 -1.94
N ASP A 575 17.35 -7.07 -1.60
CA ASP A 575 16.88 -5.82 -1.00
C ASP A 575 17.86 -5.25 0.03
N ILE A 576 18.46 -4.10 -0.30
CA ILE A 576 19.41 -3.40 0.56
C ILE A 576 18.67 -2.25 1.25
N TYR A 577 18.16 -2.52 2.45
CA TYR A 577 17.63 -1.47 3.33
C TYR A 577 18.74 -0.45 3.67
N GLU A 578 18.36 0.78 4.00
CA GLU A 578 19.32 1.85 4.27
C GLU A 578 20.26 1.48 5.42
N SER A 579 19.74 0.77 6.43
CA SER A 579 20.52 0.22 7.56
C SER A 579 21.67 -0.75 7.17
N ASN A 580 21.76 -1.20 5.92
CA ASN A 580 22.85 -2.01 5.40
C ASN A 580 24.01 -1.18 4.81
N PHE A 581 23.81 0.13 4.55
CA PHE A 581 24.83 1.03 4.03
C PHE A 581 25.83 1.46 5.13
N PRO A 582 27.00 2.02 4.77
CA PRO A 582 28.01 2.45 5.74
C PRO A 582 27.49 3.52 6.71
N GLN A 583 27.53 3.20 8.01
CA GLN A 583 27.03 4.06 9.09
C GLN A 583 27.94 5.28 9.34
N ASP A 584 29.20 5.23 8.88
CA ASP A 584 30.13 6.36 8.83
C ASP A 584 29.83 7.35 7.67
N GLY A 585 28.89 7.02 6.78
CA GLY A 585 28.42 7.88 5.70
C GLY A 585 29.21 7.75 4.39
N PHE A 586 28.85 8.58 3.42
CA PHE A 586 29.42 8.57 2.07
C PHE A 586 30.68 9.44 1.93
N ALA A 587 31.60 9.05 1.05
CA ALA A 587 32.91 9.72 0.87
C ALA A 587 32.91 10.81 -0.22
N GLU A 588 31.89 10.86 -1.07
CA GLU A 588 31.64 11.96 -2.01
C GLU A 588 30.19 12.43 -1.84
N ASN A 589 29.92 13.69 -2.17
CA ASN A 589 28.68 14.39 -1.85
C ASN A 589 27.53 14.16 -2.85
N TRP A 590 27.42 12.94 -3.36
CA TRP A 590 26.40 12.54 -4.35
C TRP A 590 25.95 11.10 -4.16
N MET A 591 24.75 10.81 -4.66
CA MET A 591 24.15 9.48 -4.77
C MET A 591 23.37 9.38 -6.08
N PHE A 592 23.44 8.24 -6.73
CA PHE A 592 22.72 7.92 -7.96
C PHE A 592 21.76 6.74 -7.72
N VAL A 593 20.65 6.70 -8.43
CA VAL A 593 19.65 5.63 -8.35
C VAL A 593 19.31 5.21 -9.77
N GLN A 594 19.38 3.91 -10.05
CA GLN A 594 19.11 3.36 -11.38
C GLN A 594 17.90 2.44 -11.33
N GLY A 595 16.74 3.06 -11.53
CA GLY A 595 15.54 2.35 -11.93
C GLY A 595 15.69 1.74 -13.31
N VAL A 596 14.73 0.89 -13.66
CA VAL A 596 14.77 0.08 -14.89
C VAL A 596 14.60 0.90 -16.17
N ASN A 597 13.78 1.95 -16.13
CA ASN A 597 13.51 2.87 -17.25
C ASN A 597 13.75 4.35 -16.85
N TYR A 598 14.29 4.59 -15.66
CA TYR A 598 14.35 5.92 -15.04
C TYR A 598 15.58 6.07 -14.14
N THR A 599 15.93 7.31 -13.81
CA THR A 599 16.99 7.61 -12.86
C THR A 599 16.62 8.75 -11.91
N GLN A 600 17.16 8.65 -10.69
CA GLN A 600 17.13 9.74 -9.70
C GLN A 600 18.59 10.04 -9.31
N SER A 601 18.92 11.27 -8.96
CA SER A 601 20.29 11.67 -8.62
C SER A 601 20.31 12.79 -7.59
N LEU A 602 20.91 12.54 -6.44
CA LEU A 602 21.00 13.48 -5.33
C LEU A 602 22.43 14.01 -5.24
N ILE A 603 22.61 15.33 -5.18
CA ILE A 603 23.88 16.01 -4.95
C ILE A 603 23.68 17.00 -3.80
N TRP A 604 24.44 16.87 -2.73
CA TRP A 604 24.38 17.76 -1.56
C TRP A 604 25.67 18.57 -1.41
N HIS A 605 25.69 19.51 -0.47
CA HIS A 605 26.88 20.31 -0.18
C HIS A 605 27.93 19.47 0.59
N PRO A 606 29.25 19.53 0.26
CA PRO A 606 30.27 18.68 0.89
C PRO A 606 30.32 18.71 2.43
N ASN A 607 29.96 19.84 3.06
CA ASN A 607 29.90 19.95 4.52
C ASN A 607 28.74 19.17 5.18
N LEU A 608 27.73 18.74 4.41
CA LEU A 608 26.62 17.93 4.92
C LEU A 608 27.00 16.44 4.83
N THR A 609 27.14 15.79 5.98
CA THR A 609 27.31 14.33 6.02
C THR A 609 25.95 13.65 5.94
N ILE A 610 25.72 12.86 4.89
CA ILE A 610 24.56 11.98 4.75
C ILE A 610 24.88 10.61 5.35
N LYS A 611 23.93 10.06 6.11
CA LYS A 611 23.99 8.75 6.77
C LYS A 611 22.69 7.97 6.56
N PRO A 612 22.73 6.64 6.61
CA PRO A 612 21.52 5.81 6.70
C PRO A 612 20.90 5.82 8.11
N GLU A 613 19.58 5.71 8.18
CA GLU A 613 18.79 5.30 9.35
C GLU A 613 17.85 4.14 8.94
N ARG A 614 16.96 3.66 9.81
CA ARG A 614 16.27 2.36 9.64
C ARG A 614 15.43 2.18 8.35
N TYR A 615 14.93 3.26 7.75
CA TYR A 615 14.03 3.27 6.59
C TYR A 615 14.25 4.46 5.63
N TYR A 616 15.37 5.17 5.75
CA TYR A 616 15.65 6.39 4.98
C TYR A 616 17.10 6.84 5.17
N PHE A 617 17.58 7.70 4.28
CA PHE A 617 18.81 8.47 4.48
C PHE A 617 18.50 9.80 5.16
N TYR A 618 19.47 10.32 5.91
CA TYR A 618 19.33 11.58 6.63
C TYR A 618 20.61 12.41 6.63
N GLY A 619 20.46 13.72 6.82
CA GLY A 619 21.55 14.66 7.05
C GLY A 619 21.26 15.53 8.28
N GLU A 620 22.29 15.88 9.03
CA GLU A 620 22.19 16.76 10.20
C GLU A 620 22.69 18.16 9.84
N ILE A 621 21.83 19.18 9.97
CA ILE A 621 22.20 20.60 9.78
C ILE A 621 22.32 21.27 11.15
N ASN A 622 23.45 21.94 11.40
CA ASN A 622 23.63 22.84 12.54
C ASN A 622 23.09 24.23 12.16
N LEU A 623 21.88 24.55 12.60
CA LEU A 623 21.22 25.83 12.30
C LEU A 623 21.90 27.00 13.04
N SER A 624 22.48 26.73 14.22
CA SER A 624 23.26 27.73 14.96
C SER A 624 24.57 28.06 14.25
N GLU A 625 25.31 27.07 13.75
CA GLU A 625 26.53 27.32 12.93
C GLU A 625 26.21 28.02 11.60
N LEU A 626 25.11 27.64 10.94
CA LEU A 626 24.63 28.29 9.72
C LEU A 626 24.46 29.81 9.94
N VAL A 627 23.72 30.22 10.97
CA VAL A 627 23.50 31.63 11.31
C VAL A 627 24.80 32.31 11.78
N LYS A 628 25.64 31.64 12.60
CA LYS A 628 26.98 32.13 12.97
C LYS A 628 27.87 32.40 11.76
N SER A 629 27.69 31.67 10.65
CA SER A 629 28.43 31.88 9.39
C SER A 629 27.95 33.08 8.54
N GLY A 630 26.95 33.84 9.04
CA GLY A 630 26.36 34.97 8.31
C GLY A 630 25.34 34.57 7.25
N LYS A 631 24.78 33.35 7.32
CA LYS A 631 23.80 32.81 6.38
C LYS A 631 22.53 32.40 7.14
N ASN A 632 21.36 32.76 6.62
CA ASN A 632 20.07 32.25 7.10
C ASN A 632 19.60 31.01 6.32
N THR A 633 20.08 30.81 5.08
CA THR A 633 19.64 29.70 4.20
C THR A 633 20.73 28.64 4.05
N SER A 634 20.37 27.36 4.20
CA SER A 634 21.27 26.23 3.98
C SER A 634 21.65 26.10 2.50
N ALA A 635 22.78 25.46 2.22
CA ALA A 635 23.00 24.95 0.86
C ALA A 635 21.95 23.86 0.54
N PRO A 636 21.44 23.78 -0.69
CA PRO A 636 20.40 22.81 -1.05
C PRO A 636 20.97 21.41 -1.27
N ILE A 637 20.15 20.41 -0.95
CA ILE A 637 20.21 19.12 -1.64
C ILE A 637 19.55 19.34 -3.00
N ARG A 638 20.27 19.00 -4.07
CA ARG A 638 19.76 19.02 -5.44
C ARG A 638 19.39 17.61 -5.86
N LEU A 639 18.13 17.41 -6.21
CA LEU A 639 17.67 16.24 -6.91
C LEU A 639 17.60 16.53 -8.41
N TYR A 640 17.94 15.54 -9.22
CA TYR A 640 17.62 15.50 -10.64
C TYR A 640 16.86 14.21 -10.96
N GLN A 641 15.75 14.31 -11.70
CA GLN A 641 14.96 13.18 -12.19
C GLN A 641 15.16 13.04 -13.71
N ASN A 642 15.58 11.85 -14.17
CA ASN A 642 15.88 11.53 -15.58
C ASN A 642 16.90 12.42 -16.31
N VAL A 643 17.75 13.16 -15.58
CA VAL A 643 18.79 14.05 -16.18
C VAL A 643 20.13 13.33 -16.40
N PHE A 644 20.43 12.29 -15.63
CA PHE A 644 21.67 11.51 -15.72
C PHE A 644 21.35 10.02 -15.77
N LEU A 645 21.92 9.27 -16.70
CA LEU A 645 21.59 7.87 -16.96
C LEU A 645 22.55 6.87 -16.29
N THR A 646 23.62 7.36 -15.65
CA THR A 646 24.68 6.55 -15.03
C THR A 646 25.25 7.22 -13.77
N PRO A 647 25.85 6.48 -12.82
CA PRO A 647 26.49 7.08 -11.65
C PRO A 647 27.68 7.96 -12.07
N TRP A 648 28.35 7.58 -13.15
CA TRP A 648 29.44 8.33 -13.76
C TRP A 648 29.00 9.73 -14.19
N GLN A 649 27.82 9.91 -14.80
CA GLN A 649 27.34 11.23 -15.20
C GLN A 649 26.96 12.13 -14.00
N VAL A 650 26.44 11.58 -12.90
CA VAL A 650 26.19 12.34 -11.66
C VAL A 650 27.52 12.78 -11.04
N ARG A 651 28.44 11.82 -10.88
CA ARG A 651 29.78 12.06 -10.36
C ARG A 651 30.56 13.04 -11.22
N ASP A 652 30.44 12.93 -12.54
CA ASP A 652 31.09 13.82 -13.50
C ASP A 652 30.37 15.16 -13.65
N LEU A 653 29.17 15.38 -13.10
CA LEU A 653 28.69 16.73 -12.83
C LEU A 653 29.26 17.28 -11.52
N ALA A 654 29.38 16.45 -10.48
CA ALA A 654 30.03 16.83 -9.23
C ALA A 654 31.55 17.09 -9.39
N LEU A 655 32.21 16.48 -10.41
CA LEU A 655 33.67 16.51 -10.64
C LEU A 655 34.12 16.97 -12.06
N GLY A 656 33.21 17.08 -13.04
CA GLY A 656 33.38 17.83 -14.30
C GLY A 656 33.78 17.11 -15.62
N ARG A 657 33.21 15.94 -16.00
CA ARG A 657 33.55 15.13 -17.23
C ARG A 657 32.27 14.51 -17.93
N LYS A 658 32.33 13.53 -18.87
CA LYS A 658 31.14 13.00 -19.62
C LYS A 658 31.35 11.76 -20.55
N VAL A 659 30.22 11.22 -21.13
CA VAL A 659 29.99 10.13 -22.17
C VAL A 659 29.43 8.78 -21.61
N SER A 660 28.51 7.96 -22.18
CA SER A 660 27.43 8.03 -23.23
C SER A 660 26.52 6.74 -23.18
N GLU A 661 25.68 6.42 -24.21
CA GLU A 661 24.48 5.52 -24.19
C GLU A 661 24.40 4.42 -25.31
N VAL A 662 23.40 3.52 -25.27
CA VAL A 662 23.09 2.41 -26.21
C VAL A 662 21.55 2.09 -26.22
N ILE A 663 20.97 1.27 -27.13
CA ILE A 663 20.40 1.57 -28.47
C ILE A 663 19.59 0.32 -28.99
N TYR A 664 18.49 0.49 -29.75
CA TYR A 664 17.67 -0.62 -30.31
C TYR A 664 18.20 -1.19 -31.66
N PRO A 665 17.98 -2.50 -31.96
CA PRO A 665 18.43 -3.13 -33.21
C PRO A 665 17.46 -2.92 -34.39
N THR A 666 17.98 -2.52 -35.56
CA THR A 666 17.20 -2.14 -36.75
C THR A 666 16.96 -3.26 -37.78
N LEU A 667 17.32 -4.49 -37.41
CA LEU A 667 17.20 -5.73 -38.20
C LEU A 667 16.50 -6.77 -37.33
N ASN A 668 15.32 -7.26 -37.74
CA ASN A 668 14.40 -8.04 -36.90
C ASN A 668 13.88 -9.32 -37.59
N LEU A 669 13.64 -10.39 -36.84
CA LEU A 669 13.20 -11.71 -37.30
C LEU A 669 11.77 -11.99 -36.81
N ILE A 670 10.85 -12.33 -37.72
CA ILE A 670 9.42 -12.51 -37.46
C ILE A 670 8.98 -13.85 -38.07
N ALA A 671 8.33 -14.70 -37.29
CA ALA A 671 7.71 -15.94 -37.76
C ALA A 671 6.18 -15.79 -37.90
N ASN A 672 5.56 -16.58 -38.76
CA ASN A 672 4.11 -16.81 -38.83
C ASN A 672 3.25 -15.51 -38.79
N GLN A 673 3.71 -14.47 -39.49
CA GLN A 673 3.09 -13.13 -39.53
C GLN A 673 2.88 -12.46 -38.14
N GLY A 674 3.61 -12.90 -37.11
CA GLY A 674 3.47 -12.42 -35.73
C GLY A 674 2.78 -13.40 -34.78
N ASN A 675 2.03 -14.39 -35.27
CA ASN A 675 1.30 -15.33 -34.42
C ASN A 675 2.24 -16.42 -33.85
N PRO A 676 2.38 -16.56 -32.52
CA PRO A 676 3.31 -17.52 -31.91
C PRO A 676 2.92 -18.99 -32.12
N PHE A 677 1.64 -19.27 -32.44
CA PHE A 677 1.12 -20.62 -32.66
C PHE A 677 1.03 -20.93 -34.16
N PHE A 678 1.94 -21.77 -34.65
CA PHE A 678 2.05 -22.07 -36.07
C PHE A 678 1.41 -23.41 -36.45
N THR A 679 0.85 -23.44 -37.66
CA THR A 679 0.53 -24.65 -38.42
C THR A 679 1.46 -24.72 -39.64
N ILE A 680 1.35 -25.78 -40.45
CA ILE A 680 2.19 -25.97 -41.65
C ILE A 680 1.32 -25.69 -42.88
N PRO A 681 1.80 -24.91 -43.88
CA PRO A 681 3.08 -24.21 -43.93
C PRO A 681 3.14 -22.96 -43.04
N CYS A 682 4.31 -22.68 -42.47
CA CYS A 682 4.56 -21.49 -41.64
C CYS A 682 5.61 -20.58 -42.30
N PRO A 683 5.26 -19.35 -42.74
CA PRO A 683 6.23 -18.40 -43.26
C PRO A 683 7.13 -17.84 -42.15
N VAL A 684 8.37 -17.49 -42.47
CA VAL A 684 9.31 -16.79 -41.57
C VAL A 684 10.02 -15.72 -42.39
N GLU A 685 10.22 -14.53 -41.85
CA GLU A 685 10.95 -13.45 -42.53
C GLU A 685 11.87 -12.66 -41.61
N ILE A 686 12.96 -12.13 -42.17
CA ILE A 686 13.83 -11.15 -41.53
C ILE A 686 13.77 -9.84 -42.33
N SER A 687 13.59 -8.72 -41.65
CA SER A 687 13.39 -7.39 -42.25
C SER A 687 14.30 -6.32 -41.63
N GLN A 688 14.63 -5.29 -42.41
CA GLN A 688 15.44 -4.14 -41.99
C GLN A 688 14.71 -2.82 -42.20
N ILE A 689 14.75 -1.94 -41.19
CA ILE A 689 14.02 -0.66 -41.14
C ILE A 689 14.89 0.54 -41.61
N LEU A 690 16.22 0.39 -41.63
CA LEU A 690 17.13 1.40 -42.20
C LEU A 690 17.23 1.25 -43.73
N ASP A 691 17.11 2.34 -44.49
CA ASP A 691 17.49 2.40 -45.92
C ASP A 691 19.02 2.51 -46.08
N ILE A 692 19.70 1.48 -45.59
CA ILE A 692 21.09 1.15 -45.86
C ILE A 692 21.08 -0.18 -46.63
N GLU A 693 21.89 -0.30 -47.67
CA GLU A 693 22.04 -1.53 -48.45
C GLU A 693 22.76 -2.60 -47.62
N PRO A 694 22.09 -3.67 -47.12
CA PRO A 694 22.68 -4.58 -46.17
C PRO A 694 23.33 -5.75 -46.92
N MET A 695 24.40 -5.45 -47.65
CA MET A 695 25.12 -6.43 -48.47
C MET A 695 25.66 -7.57 -47.60
N GLY A 696 25.12 -8.77 -47.84
CA GLY A 696 25.36 -9.95 -47.04
C GLY A 696 24.29 -11.02 -47.27
N VAL A 697 24.52 -12.20 -46.70
CA VAL A 697 23.63 -13.36 -46.85
C VAL A 697 22.98 -13.76 -45.52
N TYR A 698 21.74 -14.24 -45.61
CA TYR A 698 20.87 -14.55 -44.49
C TYR A 698 20.55 -16.04 -44.49
N THR A 699 20.78 -16.72 -43.36
CA THR A 699 20.58 -18.16 -43.21
C THR A 699 19.72 -18.46 -41.99
N LEU A 700 18.56 -19.07 -42.21
CA LEU A 700 17.66 -19.53 -41.15
C LEU A 700 18.00 -20.97 -40.75
N PHE A 701 18.20 -21.20 -39.46
CA PHE A 701 18.39 -22.50 -38.83
C PHE A 701 17.14 -22.91 -38.06
N SER A 702 16.63 -24.10 -38.36
CA SER A 702 15.48 -24.74 -37.71
C SER A 702 15.47 -26.25 -38.03
N SER A 703 15.02 -27.08 -37.10
CA SER A 703 14.76 -28.52 -37.31
C SER A 703 13.66 -28.79 -38.34
N CYS A 704 12.72 -27.83 -38.50
CA CYS A 704 11.63 -27.88 -39.48
C CYS A 704 12.10 -27.59 -40.92
N LEU A 705 13.28 -26.99 -41.09
CA LEU A 705 13.86 -26.61 -42.37
C LEU A 705 14.86 -27.69 -42.83
N LYS A 706 15.06 -27.86 -44.14
CA LYS A 706 16.11 -28.74 -44.68
C LYS A 706 17.04 -27.95 -45.59
N ASP A 707 18.27 -27.76 -45.15
CA ASP A 707 19.39 -27.25 -45.95
C ASP A 707 19.01 -26.07 -46.88
N SER A 708 18.33 -25.06 -46.33
CA SER A 708 18.00 -23.86 -47.11
C SER A 708 19.30 -23.18 -47.55
N PRO A 709 19.43 -22.77 -48.83
CA PRO A 709 20.52 -21.90 -49.23
C PRO A 709 20.42 -20.57 -48.45
N PRO A 710 21.56 -19.89 -48.23
CA PRO A 710 21.56 -18.49 -47.82
C PRO A 710 20.85 -17.64 -48.87
N GLN A 711 20.13 -16.61 -48.43
CA GLN A 711 19.38 -15.68 -49.27
C GLN A 711 19.89 -14.25 -49.11
N GLU A 712 19.59 -13.39 -50.08
CA GLU A 712 19.83 -11.93 -50.01
C GLU A 712 18.51 -11.20 -49.73
N MET A 713 18.57 -9.99 -49.16
CA MET A 713 17.37 -9.17 -48.92
C MET A 713 16.83 -8.56 -50.22
N GLN A 714 15.54 -8.79 -50.49
CA GLN A 714 14.81 -8.17 -51.60
C GLN A 714 14.13 -6.88 -51.13
N LYS A 715 14.15 -5.84 -51.97
CA LYS A 715 13.48 -4.55 -51.73
C LYS A 715 12.07 -4.57 -52.36
N ASN A 716 11.03 -4.23 -51.60
CA ASN A 716 9.66 -4.15 -52.11
C ASN A 716 9.31 -2.76 -52.67
N GLU A 717 8.12 -2.62 -53.26
CA GLU A 717 7.67 -1.39 -53.93
C GLU A 717 7.53 -0.18 -52.98
N ILE A 718 7.34 -0.41 -51.68
CA ILE A 718 7.27 0.64 -50.63
C ILE A 718 8.61 0.90 -49.94
N GLY A 719 9.68 0.21 -50.37
CA GLY A 719 11.06 0.48 -49.98
C GLY A 719 11.62 -0.36 -48.83
N GLU A 720 10.81 -1.22 -48.21
CA GLU A 720 11.25 -2.14 -47.16
C GLU A 720 12.16 -3.23 -47.74
N ARG A 721 13.11 -3.74 -46.93
CA ARG A 721 14.03 -4.80 -47.32
C ARG A 721 13.79 -6.04 -46.47
N LYS A 722 13.50 -7.19 -47.09
CA LYS A 722 13.29 -8.46 -46.37
C LYS A 722 13.73 -9.72 -47.12
N CYS A 723 13.86 -10.80 -46.37
CA CYS A 723 14.19 -12.16 -46.83
C CYS A 723 13.24 -13.15 -46.14
N SER A 724 12.80 -14.22 -46.82
CA SER A 724 11.71 -15.09 -46.34
C SER A 724 11.95 -16.59 -46.58
N TRP A 725 11.48 -17.43 -45.67
CA TRP A 725 11.51 -18.90 -45.70
C TRP A 725 10.13 -19.48 -45.36
N GLU A 726 9.92 -20.77 -45.62
CA GLU A 726 8.67 -21.45 -45.31
C GLU A 726 8.93 -22.82 -44.64
N LEU A 727 8.50 -22.97 -43.39
CA LEU A 727 8.64 -24.19 -42.59
C LEU A 727 7.56 -25.20 -43.01
N ASN A 728 8.01 -26.28 -43.65
CA ASN A 728 7.17 -27.30 -44.29
C ASN A 728 7.15 -28.66 -43.57
N LYS A 729 7.57 -28.71 -42.29
CA LYS A 729 7.63 -29.93 -41.48
C LYS A 729 7.19 -29.67 -40.04
N LYS A 730 6.74 -30.73 -39.36
CA LYS A 730 6.47 -30.69 -37.92
C LYS A 730 7.80 -30.64 -37.13
N PRO A 731 7.87 -29.84 -36.05
CA PRO A 731 9.01 -29.85 -35.12
C PRO A 731 9.08 -31.14 -34.31
N HIS A 732 10.24 -31.37 -33.66
CA HIS A 732 10.44 -32.52 -32.75
C HIS A 732 9.90 -32.29 -31.33
N LYS A 733 9.75 -31.04 -30.90
CA LYS A 733 9.10 -30.59 -29.66
C LYS A 733 7.81 -29.81 -30.03
N PRO A 734 6.84 -29.60 -29.13
CA PRO A 734 5.71 -28.68 -29.37
C PRO A 734 6.13 -27.19 -29.40
N TRP A 735 7.42 -26.89 -29.46
CA TRP A 735 7.99 -25.57 -29.73
C TRP A 735 9.32 -25.71 -30.48
N GLU A 736 9.76 -24.62 -31.12
CA GLU A 736 10.94 -24.56 -31.98
C GLU A 736 11.61 -23.18 -31.82
N LEU A 737 12.93 -23.15 -31.61
CA LEU A 737 13.71 -21.89 -31.51
C LEU A 737 14.40 -21.60 -32.85
N LEU A 738 13.78 -20.76 -33.65
CA LEU A 738 14.34 -20.29 -34.90
C LEU A 738 15.58 -19.42 -34.65
N THR A 739 16.65 -19.62 -35.41
CA THR A 739 17.83 -18.75 -35.40
C THR A 739 18.16 -18.29 -36.81
N CYS A 740 18.13 -16.98 -37.08
CA CYS A 740 18.67 -16.43 -38.33
C CYS A 740 20.07 -15.86 -38.09
N LYS A 741 21.03 -16.29 -38.90
CA LYS A 741 22.39 -15.73 -38.98
C LYS A 741 22.49 -14.85 -40.22
N SER A 742 22.97 -13.63 -40.04
CA SER A 742 23.18 -12.64 -41.10
C SER A 742 24.67 -12.37 -41.24
N GLU A 743 25.26 -12.78 -42.36
CA GLU A 743 26.67 -12.60 -42.68
C GLU A 743 26.82 -11.36 -43.59
N LEU A 744 27.03 -10.21 -42.98
CA LEU A 744 27.18 -8.91 -43.65
C LEU A 744 28.66 -8.62 -43.94
N TYR A 745 28.90 -7.71 -44.89
CA TYR A 745 30.23 -7.35 -45.43
C TYR A 745 31.38 -7.24 -44.41
N ASN A 746 31.12 -6.80 -43.18
CA ASN A 746 32.12 -6.68 -42.10
C ASN A 746 31.67 -7.23 -40.74
N THR A 747 30.52 -7.93 -40.64
CA THR A 747 29.95 -8.34 -39.34
C THR A 747 29.01 -9.54 -39.47
N VAL A 748 28.92 -10.34 -38.41
CA VAL A 748 28.00 -11.48 -38.31
C VAL A 748 27.01 -11.21 -37.17
N ILE A 749 25.71 -11.29 -37.48
CA ILE A 749 24.63 -10.93 -36.57
C ILE A 749 23.66 -12.12 -36.43
N GLU A 750 23.30 -12.49 -35.20
CA GLU A 750 22.23 -13.48 -34.94
C GLU A 750 20.92 -12.82 -34.46
N ARG A 751 19.79 -13.42 -34.84
CA ARG A 751 18.43 -13.14 -34.33
C ARG A 751 17.73 -14.45 -34.01
N LYS A 752 16.94 -14.50 -32.93
CA LYS A 752 16.27 -15.73 -32.45
C LYS A 752 14.83 -15.46 -32.05
N GLN A 753 13.93 -16.38 -32.40
CA GLN A 753 12.48 -16.28 -32.17
C GLN A 753 11.94 -17.67 -31.80
N LEU A 754 11.16 -17.77 -30.71
CA LEU A 754 10.52 -19.00 -30.29
C LEU A 754 9.10 -19.09 -30.88
N ILE A 755 8.71 -20.26 -31.39
CA ILE A 755 7.35 -20.54 -31.90
C ILE A 755 6.82 -21.86 -31.35
N PHE A 756 5.49 -22.00 -31.27
CA PHE A 756 4.80 -23.14 -30.66
C PHE A 756 3.91 -23.87 -31.67
N PHE A 757 3.93 -25.21 -31.67
CA PHE A 757 3.12 -26.05 -32.54
C PHE A 757 1.97 -26.68 -31.76
N SER A 758 0.73 -26.27 -32.02
CA SER A 758 -0.46 -26.69 -31.27
C SER A 758 -1.26 -27.75 -32.03
N GLU A 759 -1.48 -28.91 -31.39
CA GLU A 759 -2.24 -30.05 -31.92
C GLU A 759 -2.97 -30.77 -30.77
N GLY A 760 -4.12 -31.40 -31.07
CA GLY A 760 -4.96 -32.08 -30.07
C GLY A 760 -6.17 -31.26 -29.58
N GLU A 761 -6.62 -31.53 -28.36
CA GLU A 761 -7.81 -30.93 -27.72
C GLU A 761 -7.54 -30.59 -26.23
N VAL A 762 -8.39 -29.76 -25.61
CA VAL A 762 -8.40 -29.59 -24.14
C VAL A 762 -9.57 -30.40 -23.55
N LYS A 763 -9.26 -31.27 -22.59
CA LYS A 763 -10.18 -32.19 -21.94
C LYS A 763 -10.63 -31.60 -20.60
N ASN A 764 -11.93 -31.35 -20.49
CA ASN A 764 -12.58 -30.82 -19.30
C ASN A 764 -13.30 -31.95 -18.55
N GLN A 765 -13.06 -32.07 -17.23
CA GLN A 765 -13.64 -33.12 -16.38
C GLN A 765 -14.06 -32.54 -15.02
N GLU A 766 -15.31 -32.77 -14.61
CA GLU A 766 -15.77 -32.51 -13.24
C GLU A 766 -15.73 -33.80 -12.42
N LYS A 767 -15.06 -33.77 -11.26
CA LYS A 767 -14.96 -34.89 -10.32
C LYS A 767 -14.94 -34.38 -8.89
N ASP A 768 -15.84 -34.87 -8.04
CA ASP A 768 -15.86 -34.57 -6.60
C ASP A 768 -15.85 -33.05 -6.29
N LYS A 769 -16.63 -32.27 -7.07
CA LYS A 769 -16.66 -30.78 -7.12
C LYS A 769 -15.38 -30.08 -7.60
N LEU A 770 -14.36 -30.82 -8.03
CA LEU A 770 -13.18 -30.27 -8.69
C LEU A 770 -13.41 -30.19 -10.21
N LEU A 771 -13.10 -29.05 -10.80
CA LEU A 771 -13.07 -28.84 -12.25
C LEU A 771 -11.63 -28.94 -12.72
N ILE A 772 -11.37 -29.90 -13.60
CA ILE A 772 -10.04 -30.23 -14.14
C ILE A 772 -10.04 -29.92 -15.63
N ALA A 773 -9.09 -29.12 -16.10
CA ALA A 773 -8.84 -28.88 -17.53
C ALA A 773 -7.42 -29.34 -17.89
N ASP A 774 -7.29 -30.17 -18.93
CA ASP A 774 -6.05 -30.86 -19.31
C ASP A 774 -5.82 -30.74 -20.82
N ASN A 775 -4.69 -30.19 -21.26
CA ASN A 775 -4.39 -29.99 -22.69
C ASN A 775 -3.41 -31.02 -23.28
N GLY A 776 -3.09 -32.09 -22.55
CA GLY A 776 -2.09 -33.09 -22.91
C GLY A 776 -0.66 -32.79 -22.44
N CYS A 777 -0.38 -31.57 -21.95
CA CYS A 777 0.92 -31.17 -21.39
C CYS A 777 0.76 -30.60 -19.97
N LEU A 778 -0.24 -29.73 -19.79
CA LEU A 778 -0.64 -29.06 -18.56
C LEU A 778 -2.00 -29.55 -18.10
N GLN A 779 -2.14 -29.73 -16.79
CA GLN A 779 -3.40 -29.99 -16.11
C GLN A 779 -3.61 -28.95 -15.00
N ILE A 780 -4.70 -28.20 -15.05
CA ILE A 780 -5.11 -27.23 -14.00
C ILE A 780 -6.38 -27.71 -13.29
N THR A 781 -6.50 -27.41 -11.99
CA THR A 781 -7.69 -27.73 -11.19
C THR A 781 -8.17 -26.54 -10.37
N ALA A 782 -9.49 -26.29 -10.35
CA ALA A 782 -10.17 -25.42 -9.41
C ALA A 782 -11.25 -26.20 -8.64
N ALA A 783 -11.60 -25.75 -7.43
CA ALA A 783 -12.79 -26.25 -6.72
C ALA A 783 -14.00 -25.35 -7.03
N LYS A 784 -15.15 -25.98 -7.32
CA LYS A 784 -16.36 -25.33 -7.85
C LYS A 784 -17.02 -24.35 -6.88
N ASP A 785 -16.99 -24.69 -5.59
CA ASP A 785 -17.58 -23.98 -4.45
C ASP A 785 -16.54 -23.65 -3.36
N ALA A 786 -15.33 -23.27 -3.77
CA ALA A 786 -14.24 -22.91 -2.88
C ALA A 786 -14.57 -21.67 -2.02
N GLN A 787 -14.26 -21.68 -0.72
CA GLN A 787 -14.39 -20.50 0.14
C GLN A 787 -13.45 -19.35 -0.27
N ILE A 788 -12.33 -19.66 -0.94
CA ILE A 788 -11.44 -18.63 -1.51
C ILE A 788 -11.09 -19.07 -2.94
N SER A 789 -11.49 -18.24 -3.92
CA SER A 789 -11.32 -18.50 -5.36
C SER A 789 -9.85 -18.60 -5.80
N GLY A 790 -9.49 -19.65 -6.53
CA GLY A 790 -8.18 -19.80 -7.19
C GLY A 790 -7.98 -21.18 -7.85
N ILE A 791 -6.87 -21.32 -8.58
CA ILE A 791 -6.37 -22.63 -9.05
C ILE A 791 -5.63 -23.32 -7.91
N ILE A 792 -6.01 -24.54 -7.57
CA ILE A 792 -5.46 -25.31 -6.43
C ILE A 792 -4.41 -26.36 -6.84
N SER A 793 -4.28 -26.67 -8.13
CA SER A 793 -3.30 -27.61 -8.68
C SER A 793 -2.92 -27.20 -10.11
N LEU A 794 -1.62 -27.26 -10.41
CA LEU A 794 -1.04 -27.11 -11.74
C LEU A 794 0.01 -28.20 -11.92
N LYS A 795 -0.22 -29.10 -12.88
CA LYS A 795 0.72 -30.20 -13.19
C LYS A 795 1.29 -30.08 -14.58
N TYR A 796 2.54 -30.52 -14.70
CA TYR A 796 3.27 -30.72 -15.95
C TYR A 796 4.11 -31.99 -15.80
N GLU A 797 4.08 -32.88 -16.81
CA GLU A 797 4.69 -34.23 -16.73
C GLU A 797 4.29 -35.02 -15.46
N GLY A 798 3.04 -34.82 -15.00
CA GLY A 798 2.49 -35.42 -13.77
C GLY A 798 2.99 -34.82 -12.44
N ILE A 799 4.01 -33.95 -12.47
CA ILE A 799 4.57 -33.29 -11.30
C ILE A 799 3.68 -32.10 -10.90
N GLU A 800 3.37 -31.96 -9.61
CA GLU A 800 2.61 -30.84 -9.04
C GLU A 800 3.52 -29.63 -8.76
N TRP A 801 3.05 -28.43 -9.09
CA TRP A 801 3.80 -27.17 -8.97
C TRP A 801 3.25 -26.19 -7.93
N LEU A 802 2.03 -26.38 -7.43
CA LEU A 802 1.41 -25.47 -6.46
C LEU A 802 1.41 -26.02 -5.03
N GLU A 803 1.62 -25.11 -4.08
CA GLU A 803 1.27 -25.31 -2.68
C GLU A 803 -0.17 -24.83 -2.48
N ASN A 804 -1.08 -25.65 -1.95
CA ASN A 804 -2.47 -25.23 -1.72
C ASN A 804 -2.95 -25.50 -0.28
N SER A 805 -4.04 -24.83 0.11
CA SER A 805 -4.63 -24.88 1.45
C SER A 805 -6.10 -25.31 1.43
N TYR A 806 -6.60 -25.80 0.30
CA TYR A 806 -8.00 -26.20 0.15
C TYR A 806 -8.25 -27.57 0.80
N PRO A 807 -9.37 -27.79 1.53
CA PRO A 807 -10.48 -26.87 1.77
C PRO A 807 -10.40 -26.06 3.08
N ASP A 808 -9.39 -26.32 3.93
CA ASP A 808 -9.39 -25.86 5.34
C ASP A 808 -8.92 -24.41 5.54
N TYR A 809 -8.06 -23.90 4.65
CA TYR A 809 -7.49 -22.54 4.67
C TYR A 809 -6.86 -22.14 6.02
N ALA A 810 -6.17 -23.09 6.67
CA ALA A 810 -5.54 -22.88 7.97
C ALA A 810 -4.44 -21.79 7.93
N PRO A 811 -4.12 -21.11 9.05
CA PRO A 811 -3.03 -20.13 9.09
C PRO A 811 -1.67 -20.80 8.81
N ARG A 812 -0.80 -20.13 8.04
CA ARG A 812 0.56 -20.60 7.75
C ARG A 812 1.49 -19.40 7.57
N SER A 813 2.69 -19.45 8.17
CA SER A 813 3.63 -18.32 8.18
C SER A 813 2.96 -17.03 8.72
N THR A 814 3.12 -15.89 8.06
CA THR A 814 2.45 -14.61 8.36
C THR A 814 0.98 -14.55 7.90
N PHE A 815 0.49 -15.54 7.14
CA PHE A 815 -0.81 -15.51 6.47
C PHE A 815 -1.91 -16.19 7.29
N ASN A 816 -3.01 -15.47 7.52
CA ASN A 816 -4.22 -15.97 8.16
C ASN A 816 -5.45 -15.38 7.44
N PRO A 817 -6.21 -16.19 6.66
CA PRO A 817 -5.91 -17.57 6.26
C PRO A 817 -4.70 -17.66 5.33
N PHE A 818 -4.02 -18.82 5.28
CA PHE A 818 -3.14 -19.14 4.15
C PHE A 818 -3.95 -19.78 3.04
N THR A 819 -3.80 -19.27 1.82
CA THR A 819 -4.61 -19.63 0.65
C THR A 819 -3.95 -20.70 -0.22
N GLY A 820 -2.68 -20.46 -0.60
CA GLY A 820 -2.02 -21.25 -1.63
C GLY A 820 -2.59 -21.02 -3.05
N GLY A 821 -2.17 -21.84 -3.99
CA GLY A 821 -2.66 -21.85 -5.38
C GLY A 821 -2.16 -20.72 -6.27
N ILE A 822 -2.90 -20.46 -7.36
CA ILE A 822 -2.80 -19.22 -8.16
C ILE A 822 -4.09 -18.42 -7.94
N ILE A 823 -3.97 -17.20 -7.43
CA ILE A 823 -5.11 -16.36 -7.02
C ILE A 823 -4.98 -14.95 -7.61
N ILE A 824 -6.08 -14.45 -8.17
CA ILE A 824 -6.23 -13.03 -8.49
C ILE A 824 -7.33 -12.43 -7.61
N LYS A 825 -7.00 -11.34 -6.91
CA LYS A 825 -7.95 -10.60 -6.07
C LYS A 825 -7.77 -9.09 -6.18
N PRO A 826 -8.83 -8.26 -6.13
CA PRO A 826 -8.73 -6.80 -6.19
C PRO A 826 -7.69 -6.27 -5.20
N TYR A 827 -7.05 -5.15 -5.53
CA TYR A 827 -5.93 -4.61 -4.75
C TYR A 827 -6.25 -4.49 -3.24
N ALA A 828 -7.40 -3.89 -2.92
CA ALA A 828 -7.87 -3.58 -1.57
C ALA A 828 -8.60 -4.72 -0.83
N VAL A 829 -8.56 -5.95 -1.35
CA VAL A 829 -9.26 -7.12 -0.80
C VAL A 829 -8.24 -8.13 -0.28
N ASP A 830 -8.32 -8.53 0.99
CA ASP A 830 -7.49 -9.60 1.58
C ASP A 830 -8.13 -11.00 1.40
N ALA A 831 -7.57 -12.02 2.07
CA ALA A 831 -8.10 -13.38 2.02
C ALA A 831 -9.27 -13.64 2.99
N ASN A 832 -9.41 -12.85 4.07
CA ASN A 832 -10.54 -12.95 4.99
C ASN A 832 -11.84 -12.39 4.36
N VAL A 833 -11.73 -11.28 3.62
CA VAL A 833 -12.84 -10.72 2.84
C VAL A 833 -13.34 -11.76 1.84
N LEU A 834 -12.47 -12.33 1.00
CA LEU A 834 -12.85 -13.36 0.02
C LEU A 834 -13.56 -14.55 0.68
N LYS A 835 -13.08 -15.02 1.84
CA LYS A 835 -13.70 -16.11 2.61
C LYS A 835 -15.17 -15.87 2.99
N SER A 836 -15.61 -14.60 2.96
CA SER A 836 -16.99 -14.21 3.20
C SER A 836 -17.81 -13.97 1.93
N GLU A 837 -17.20 -13.77 0.76
CA GLU A 837 -17.88 -13.42 -0.49
C GLU A 837 -18.30 -14.65 -1.31
N ASN A 838 -18.94 -14.43 -2.47
CA ASN A 838 -19.48 -15.49 -3.30
C ASN A 838 -18.54 -15.82 -4.47
N HIS A 839 -18.26 -17.12 -4.66
CA HIS A 839 -17.37 -17.66 -5.69
C HIS A 839 -18.04 -18.79 -6.48
N GLN A 840 -17.83 -18.83 -7.80
CA GLN A 840 -18.23 -19.94 -8.66
C GLN A 840 -17.15 -20.19 -9.71
N ALA A 841 -16.66 -21.43 -9.83
CA ALA A 841 -15.80 -21.86 -10.92
C ALA A 841 -16.59 -22.65 -11.98
N ASP A 842 -16.23 -22.45 -13.25
CA ASP A 842 -16.82 -23.12 -14.43
C ASP A 842 -15.76 -23.40 -15.50
N PHE A 843 -16.13 -24.19 -16.51
CA PHE A 843 -15.33 -24.32 -17.74
C PHE A 843 -15.61 -23.17 -18.71
N ILE A 844 -14.57 -22.74 -19.44
CA ILE A 844 -14.67 -21.64 -20.41
C ILE A 844 -13.91 -21.96 -21.71
N ALA A 845 -14.36 -21.34 -22.80
CA ALA A 845 -13.63 -21.26 -24.05
C ALA A 845 -13.66 -19.81 -24.58
N LEU A 846 -12.53 -19.33 -25.10
CA LEU A 846 -12.39 -18.00 -25.71
C LEU A 846 -11.59 -18.08 -27.01
N LYS A 847 -11.53 -16.96 -27.73
CA LYS A 847 -10.59 -16.74 -28.83
C LYS A 847 -9.66 -15.57 -28.51
N ASP A 848 -8.44 -15.64 -29.01
CA ASP A 848 -7.53 -14.49 -29.03
C ASP A 848 -7.74 -13.61 -30.28
N ASN A 849 -6.99 -12.52 -30.36
CA ASN A 849 -6.90 -11.58 -31.48
C ASN A 849 -6.48 -12.22 -32.82
N TYR A 850 -5.85 -13.40 -32.82
CA TYR A 850 -5.56 -14.17 -34.05
C TYR A 850 -6.61 -15.26 -34.34
N GLY A 851 -7.65 -15.38 -33.50
CA GLY A 851 -8.72 -16.34 -33.64
C GLY A 851 -8.43 -17.75 -33.14
N ASN A 852 -7.27 -18.00 -32.50
CA ASN A 852 -6.97 -19.30 -31.90
C ASN A 852 -7.96 -19.59 -30.78
N CYS A 853 -8.49 -20.81 -30.68
CA CYS A 853 -9.37 -21.18 -29.58
C CYS A 853 -8.57 -21.66 -28.37
N TRP A 854 -8.82 -21.03 -27.24
CA TRP A 854 -8.27 -21.36 -25.92
C TRP A 854 -9.39 -21.89 -25.02
N GLN A 855 -9.09 -22.85 -24.16
CA GLN A 855 -10.07 -23.52 -23.29
C GLN A 855 -9.48 -23.76 -21.91
N GLY A 856 -10.30 -23.70 -20.86
CA GLY A 856 -9.82 -23.96 -19.51
C GLY A 856 -10.86 -23.62 -18.44
N LEU A 857 -10.39 -23.00 -17.37
CA LEU A 857 -11.19 -22.69 -16.18
C LEU A 857 -11.44 -21.18 -16.07
N THR A 858 -12.64 -20.83 -15.62
CA THR A 858 -12.99 -19.48 -15.18
C THR A 858 -13.48 -19.51 -13.74
N ILE A 859 -13.21 -18.45 -12.97
CA ILE A 859 -13.75 -18.30 -11.62
C ILE A 859 -14.36 -16.90 -11.47
N THR A 860 -15.68 -16.83 -11.36
CA THR A 860 -16.41 -15.57 -11.12
C THR A 860 -16.53 -15.33 -9.62
N THR A 861 -16.34 -14.09 -9.18
CA THR A 861 -16.46 -13.64 -7.79
C THR A 861 -17.37 -12.42 -7.72
N THR A 862 -18.36 -12.49 -6.83
CA THR A 862 -19.28 -11.38 -6.53
C THR A 862 -19.02 -10.91 -5.10
N ILE A 863 -18.79 -9.61 -4.95
CA ILE A 863 -18.56 -8.96 -3.65
C ILE A 863 -19.90 -8.35 -3.18
N ASP A 864 -20.52 -8.98 -2.19
CA ASP A 864 -21.84 -8.61 -1.64
C ASP A 864 -21.74 -8.01 -0.23
N LYS A 865 -20.67 -8.30 0.53
CA LYS A 865 -20.56 -7.95 1.96
C LYS A 865 -19.54 -6.85 2.26
N PHE A 866 -18.43 -6.81 1.52
CA PHE A 866 -17.39 -5.81 1.70
C PHE A 866 -17.80 -4.46 1.07
N GLU A 867 -18.46 -3.63 1.88
CA GLU A 867 -19.03 -2.31 1.52
C GLU A 867 -18.18 -1.45 0.54
N PRO A 868 -16.84 -1.32 0.67
CA PRO A 868 -16.03 -0.54 -0.28
C PRO A 868 -16.12 -1.00 -1.75
N LEU A 869 -16.40 -2.28 -1.99
CA LEU A 869 -16.56 -2.89 -3.32
C LEU A 869 -17.90 -3.65 -3.48
N LYS A 870 -18.94 -3.28 -2.72
CA LYS A 870 -20.24 -3.95 -2.81
C LYS A 870 -20.87 -3.82 -4.19
N GLY A 871 -21.36 -4.93 -4.74
CA GLY A 871 -21.85 -5.05 -6.12
C GLY A 871 -20.75 -5.22 -7.17
N TYR A 872 -19.47 -5.32 -6.78
CA TYR A 872 -18.37 -5.56 -7.70
C TYR A 872 -18.30 -7.03 -8.11
N ILE A 873 -18.28 -7.28 -9.42
CA ILE A 873 -18.18 -8.62 -9.99
C ILE A 873 -16.92 -8.67 -10.84
N TYR A 874 -16.03 -9.62 -10.55
CA TYR A 874 -14.86 -9.89 -11.36
C TYR A 874 -14.72 -11.38 -11.67
N ARG A 875 -13.98 -11.69 -12.72
CA ARG A 875 -13.81 -13.04 -13.23
C ARG A 875 -12.35 -13.31 -13.56
N GLN A 876 -11.85 -14.44 -13.09
CA GLN A 876 -10.49 -14.92 -13.29
C GLN A 876 -10.49 -15.92 -14.44
N TYR A 877 -9.52 -15.84 -15.35
CA TYR A 877 -9.40 -16.71 -16.51
C TYR A 877 -8.08 -17.48 -16.45
N TYR A 878 -8.14 -18.79 -16.66
CA TYR A 878 -6.99 -19.70 -16.68
C TYR A 878 -7.13 -20.62 -17.90
N LEU A 879 -6.48 -20.23 -19.00
CA LEU A 879 -6.73 -20.79 -20.32
C LEU A 879 -5.54 -21.58 -20.85
N LEU A 880 -5.82 -22.78 -21.34
CA LEU A 880 -4.87 -23.65 -22.02
C LEU A 880 -5.12 -23.64 -23.54
N ARG A 881 -4.05 -23.90 -24.29
CA ARG A 881 -4.08 -24.17 -25.74
C ARG A 881 -3.66 -25.63 -25.97
N PRO A 882 -4.26 -26.40 -26.91
CA PRO A 882 -3.94 -27.84 -27.07
C PRO A 882 -2.47 -28.14 -27.33
N GLY A 883 -1.93 -29.17 -26.67
CA GLY A 883 -0.61 -29.76 -26.97
C GLY A 883 0.62 -28.89 -26.67
N VAL A 884 0.46 -27.76 -25.98
CA VAL A 884 1.56 -26.81 -25.70
C VAL A 884 1.69 -26.52 -24.19
N PRO A 885 2.90 -26.25 -23.68
CA PRO A 885 3.16 -26.01 -22.24
C PRO A 885 2.78 -24.58 -21.79
N VAL A 886 1.70 -24.00 -22.35
CA VAL A 886 1.36 -22.58 -22.19
C VAL A 886 -0.01 -22.42 -21.52
N LEU A 887 -0.03 -21.61 -20.46
CA LEU A 887 -1.22 -21.24 -19.69
C LEU A 887 -1.33 -19.70 -19.66
N ALA A 888 -2.38 -19.16 -20.26
CA ALA A 888 -2.70 -17.74 -20.24
C ALA A 888 -3.61 -17.39 -19.04
N ILE A 889 -3.29 -16.32 -18.32
CA ILE A 889 -3.97 -15.91 -17.09
C ILE A 889 -4.26 -14.41 -17.09
N PHE A 890 -5.51 -14.02 -16.86
CA PHE A 890 -5.93 -12.62 -16.73
C PHE A 890 -7.20 -12.48 -15.88
N ALA A 891 -7.60 -11.25 -15.59
CA ALA A 891 -8.89 -10.95 -14.98
C ALA A 891 -9.78 -10.06 -15.86
N GLU A 892 -11.08 -10.19 -15.66
CA GLU A 892 -12.14 -9.36 -16.22
C GLU A 892 -12.91 -8.70 -15.08
N VAL A 893 -13.21 -7.41 -15.20
CA VAL A 893 -14.22 -6.74 -14.39
C VAL A 893 -15.53 -6.90 -15.15
N VAL A 894 -16.48 -7.63 -14.59
CA VAL A 894 -17.80 -7.91 -15.18
C VAL A 894 -18.79 -6.81 -14.77
N ALA A 895 -18.69 -6.32 -13.54
CA ALA A 895 -19.44 -5.17 -13.04
C ALA A 895 -18.59 -4.36 -12.05
N SER A 896 -18.63 -3.03 -12.15
CA SER A 896 -17.99 -2.12 -11.21
C SER A 896 -19.01 -1.43 -10.30
N THR A 897 -18.54 -0.70 -9.30
CA THR A 897 -19.37 0.05 -8.34
C THR A 897 -19.96 1.36 -8.92
N GLY A 898 -20.21 1.43 -10.23
CA GLY A 898 -20.75 2.64 -10.89
C GLY A 898 -19.81 3.85 -10.96
N THR A 899 -18.50 3.66 -10.81
CA THR A 899 -17.48 4.72 -10.89
C THR A 899 -16.36 4.37 -11.86
N VAL A 900 -15.83 5.39 -12.54
CA VAL A 900 -14.71 5.27 -13.50
C VAL A 900 -13.38 5.19 -12.74
N ARG A 901 -12.57 4.16 -13.00
CA ARG A 901 -11.25 3.95 -12.37
C ARG A 901 -10.39 2.94 -13.12
N TYR A 902 -9.10 2.88 -12.75
CA TYR A 902 -8.22 1.75 -13.04
C TYR A 902 -8.55 0.60 -12.09
N HIS A 903 -8.61 -0.63 -12.59
CA HIS A 903 -8.92 -1.81 -11.78
C HIS A 903 -7.68 -2.67 -11.55
N THR A 904 -6.99 -2.41 -10.44
CA THR A 904 -5.79 -3.15 -10.03
C THR A 904 -6.14 -4.39 -9.22
N PHE A 905 -5.48 -5.50 -9.53
CA PHE A 905 -5.57 -6.77 -8.83
C PHE A 905 -4.17 -7.21 -8.36
N ASN A 906 -4.13 -7.81 -7.17
CA ASN A 906 -3.02 -8.65 -6.76
C ASN A 906 -3.07 -9.98 -7.53
N PHE A 907 -1.96 -10.40 -8.12
CA PHE A 907 -1.72 -11.76 -8.59
C PHE A 907 -0.78 -12.47 -7.60
N TYR A 908 -1.17 -13.65 -7.12
CA TYR A 908 -0.37 -14.51 -6.26
C TYR A 908 -0.14 -15.86 -6.93
N PHE A 909 1.10 -16.36 -6.86
CA PHE A 909 1.47 -17.73 -7.24
C PHE A 909 2.22 -18.38 -6.08
N HIS A 910 1.62 -19.41 -5.47
CA HIS A 910 2.22 -20.17 -4.38
C HIS A 910 2.88 -21.44 -4.92
N ARG A 911 4.20 -21.42 -5.04
CA ARG A 911 5.02 -22.56 -5.47
C ARG A 911 4.95 -23.67 -4.42
N LYS A 912 4.77 -24.92 -4.85
CA LYS A 912 4.93 -26.12 -4.01
C LYS A 912 6.26 -26.04 -3.25
N HIS A 913 6.26 -26.34 -1.95
CA HIS A 913 7.43 -26.10 -1.11
C HIS A 913 7.83 -27.30 -0.26
N GLN A 914 9.15 -27.58 -0.14
CA GLN A 914 9.68 -28.62 0.74
C GLN A 914 10.63 -28.02 1.80
N GLN A 915 10.43 -28.38 3.07
CA GLN A 915 11.21 -27.80 4.17
C GLN A 915 12.68 -28.24 4.10
N GLY A 916 13.59 -27.30 3.85
CA GLY A 916 15.03 -27.56 3.74
C GLY A 916 15.51 -27.88 2.32
N GLU A 917 14.69 -27.59 1.31
CA GLU A 917 15.03 -27.61 -0.11
C GLU A 917 16.24 -26.69 -0.38
N LYS A 918 17.29 -27.23 -1.00
CA LYS A 918 18.58 -26.53 -1.22
C LYS A 918 18.78 -26.01 -2.65
N ASP A 919 17.80 -26.23 -3.51
CA ASP A 919 17.86 -25.85 -4.92
C ASP A 919 17.16 -24.51 -5.17
N GLY A 920 17.19 -24.07 -6.43
CA GLY A 920 16.73 -22.73 -6.80
C GLY A 920 15.21 -22.67 -6.78
N LEU A 921 14.66 -21.92 -5.84
CA LEU A 921 13.22 -21.67 -5.77
C LEU A 921 12.78 -20.81 -6.95
N PHE A 922 13.55 -19.76 -7.25
CA PHE A 922 13.27 -18.76 -8.27
C PHE A 922 14.54 -18.37 -9.05
N TYR A 923 14.35 -17.89 -10.27
CA TYR A 923 15.42 -17.39 -11.15
C TYR A 923 14.99 -16.06 -11.77
N ILE A 924 15.83 -15.02 -11.70
CA ILE A 924 15.55 -13.66 -12.23
C ILE A 924 16.44 -13.39 -13.45
N HIS A 925 15.86 -12.83 -14.52
CA HIS A 925 16.59 -12.42 -15.73
C HIS A 925 16.99 -10.94 -15.67
N HIS A 926 18.30 -10.67 -15.69
CA HIS A 926 18.91 -9.34 -15.60
C HIS A 926 19.14 -8.69 -16.97
N GLU A 927 19.46 -7.39 -17.00
CA GLU A 927 19.67 -6.63 -18.25
C GLU A 927 20.91 -7.06 -19.04
N ASP A 928 21.93 -7.58 -18.37
CA ASP A 928 23.10 -8.21 -19.00
C ASP A 928 22.77 -9.58 -19.61
N ASN A 929 21.53 -10.07 -19.43
CA ASN A 929 21.01 -11.39 -19.78
C ASN A 929 21.61 -12.55 -18.93
N SER A 930 22.15 -12.23 -17.75
CA SER A 930 22.45 -13.25 -16.73
C SER A 930 21.17 -13.71 -16.03
N TRP A 931 21.27 -14.86 -15.35
CA TRP A 931 20.20 -15.43 -14.53
C TRP A 931 20.69 -15.60 -13.09
N GLN A 932 20.10 -14.83 -12.17
CA GLN A 932 20.34 -14.94 -10.74
C GLN A 932 19.44 -16.04 -10.16
N LYS A 933 20.01 -17.03 -9.47
CA LYS A 933 19.28 -18.14 -8.84
C LYS A 933 19.08 -17.87 -7.34
N ILE A 934 17.84 -17.74 -6.89
CA ILE A 934 17.48 -17.54 -5.48
C ILE A 934 17.24 -18.90 -4.82
N TYR A 935 17.82 -19.11 -3.64
CA TYR A 935 17.73 -20.33 -2.84
C TYR A 935 16.93 -20.09 -1.56
N GLN A 936 16.34 -21.15 -0.98
CA GLN A 936 15.70 -21.04 0.32
C GLN A 936 16.72 -20.62 1.41
N THR A 937 16.35 -19.65 2.25
CA THR A 937 17.08 -19.35 3.48
C THR A 937 16.39 -19.99 4.70
N LYS A 938 17.06 -20.03 5.85
CA LYS A 938 16.48 -20.55 7.10
C LYS A 938 15.49 -19.60 7.79
N VAL A 939 15.20 -18.45 7.18
CA VAL A 939 14.54 -17.30 7.82
C VAL A 939 13.49 -16.70 6.89
N MET A 940 12.51 -15.97 7.42
CA MET A 940 11.63 -15.15 6.59
C MET A 940 12.47 -14.16 5.77
N TYR A 941 12.20 -14.11 4.48
CA TYR A 941 12.83 -13.24 3.50
C TYR A 941 11.78 -12.76 2.50
N ASP A 942 11.82 -11.48 2.17
CA ASP A 942 10.98 -10.85 1.15
C ASP A 942 11.92 -10.09 0.22
N ILE A 943 11.62 -10.06 -1.08
CA ILE A 943 12.51 -9.48 -2.10
C ILE A 943 11.66 -8.69 -3.09
N SER A 944 11.87 -7.37 -3.15
CA SER A 944 11.22 -6.47 -4.10
C SER A 944 12.01 -6.40 -5.41
N LEU A 945 11.35 -6.73 -6.52
CA LEU A 945 11.97 -6.95 -7.81
C LEU A 945 11.27 -6.14 -8.91
N ASP A 946 12.05 -5.55 -9.82
CA ASP A 946 11.64 -5.18 -11.17
C ASP A 946 12.38 -6.10 -12.15
N TYR A 947 11.64 -6.83 -12.98
CA TYR A 947 12.20 -7.86 -13.85
C TYR A 947 11.45 -8.01 -15.17
N LYS A 948 12.19 -8.45 -16.20
CA LYS A 948 11.65 -8.82 -17.52
C LYS A 948 10.84 -10.11 -17.46
N THR A 949 11.36 -11.13 -16.79
CA THR A 949 10.73 -12.44 -16.57
C THR A 949 11.34 -13.09 -15.32
N ILE A 950 10.55 -13.92 -14.65
CA ILE A 950 10.97 -14.75 -13.51
C ILE A 950 10.66 -16.21 -13.84
N ALA A 951 11.56 -17.12 -13.49
CA ALA A 951 11.33 -18.55 -13.51
C ALA A 951 11.27 -19.13 -12.10
N MET A 952 10.73 -20.34 -11.99
CA MET A 952 10.83 -21.19 -10.82
C MET A 952 10.99 -22.65 -11.22
N GLN A 953 11.49 -23.46 -10.30
CA GLN A 953 11.69 -24.91 -10.42
C GLN A 953 11.26 -25.55 -9.11
N VAL A 954 10.82 -26.80 -9.11
CA VAL A 954 10.48 -27.57 -7.89
C VAL A 954 11.40 -28.78 -7.77
N ALA A 955 11.77 -29.21 -6.55
CA ALA A 955 12.71 -30.32 -6.32
C ALA A 955 12.41 -31.61 -7.11
N ASP A 956 11.13 -31.88 -7.41
CA ASP A 956 10.69 -33.08 -8.13
C ASP A 956 10.82 -32.95 -9.67
N SER A 957 11.41 -31.86 -10.20
CA SER A 957 11.39 -31.47 -11.61
C SER A 957 12.71 -30.92 -12.14
N ASN A 958 13.11 -31.36 -13.34
CA ASN A 958 14.22 -30.75 -14.10
C ASN A 958 13.80 -29.55 -14.95
N TYR A 959 12.49 -29.28 -15.08
CA TYR A 959 11.96 -28.20 -15.91
C TYR A 959 11.92 -26.86 -15.17
N PHE A 960 11.66 -25.78 -15.92
CA PHE A 960 11.36 -24.46 -15.41
C PHE A 960 9.90 -24.08 -15.71
N LEU A 961 9.30 -23.31 -14.82
CA LEU A 961 8.03 -22.59 -15.01
C LEU A 961 8.37 -21.11 -15.10
N GLN A 962 8.13 -20.47 -16.25
CA GLN A 962 8.44 -19.06 -16.48
C GLN A 962 7.18 -18.20 -16.61
N LEU A 963 7.20 -17.03 -15.97
CA LEU A 963 6.17 -16.00 -16.12
C LEU A 963 6.63 -14.92 -17.09
N PHE A 964 5.76 -14.59 -18.05
CA PHE A 964 5.93 -13.52 -19.02
C PHE A 964 4.67 -12.64 -19.05
N LYS A 965 4.82 -11.32 -19.21
CA LYS A 965 3.74 -10.38 -19.57
C LYS A 965 4.28 -9.28 -20.47
N LEU A 966 3.40 -8.52 -21.14
CA LEU A 966 3.79 -7.51 -22.14
C LEU A 966 4.61 -6.36 -21.50
N ARG A 967 4.08 -5.73 -20.45
CA ARG A 967 4.84 -4.79 -19.59
C ARG A 967 5.88 -5.52 -18.74
N ARG A 968 6.72 -4.80 -17.97
CA ARG A 968 7.61 -5.42 -16.98
C ARG A 968 6.86 -5.79 -15.71
N PHE A 969 7.44 -6.66 -14.90
CA PHE A 969 6.96 -6.92 -13.53
C PHE A 969 7.57 -5.91 -12.56
N SER A 970 7.21 -4.63 -12.72
CA SER A 970 7.49 -3.63 -11.69
C SER A 970 6.78 -4.00 -10.38
N THR A 971 7.45 -3.79 -9.25
CA THR A 971 6.92 -4.06 -7.89
C THR A 971 6.44 -5.50 -7.67
N GLY A 972 7.12 -6.49 -8.27
CA GLY A 972 6.89 -7.90 -7.93
C GLY A 972 7.64 -8.28 -6.65
N TRP A 973 7.00 -8.98 -5.72
CA TRP A 973 7.60 -9.39 -4.45
C TRP A 973 7.71 -10.92 -4.37
N VAL A 974 8.88 -11.44 -4.00
CA VAL A 974 9.11 -12.86 -3.75
C VAL A 974 9.25 -13.10 -2.24
N TYR A 975 8.20 -13.66 -1.65
CA TYR A 975 8.17 -14.05 -0.25
C TYR A 975 8.62 -15.50 -0.09
N MET A 976 9.53 -15.76 0.86
CA MET A 976 9.90 -17.11 1.27
C MET A 976 10.24 -17.23 2.75
N ASP A 977 9.92 -18.36 3.35
CA ASP A 977 10.30 -18.73 4.71
C ASP A 977 10.50 -20.26 4.83
N PRO A 978 10.65 -20.84 6.05
CA PRO A 978 10.74 -22.28 6.22
C PRO A 978 9.52 -23.12 5.74
N PHE A 979 8.36 -22.49 5.51
CA PHE A 979 7.06 -23.14 5.33
C PHE A 979 6.37 -22.85 3.98
N ILE A 980 6.68 -21.72 3.33
CA ILE A 980 6.08 -21.30 2.05
C ILE A 980 7.09 -20.59 1.13
N ALA A 981 6.84 -20.66 -0.18
CA ALA A 981 7.48 -19.87 -1.22
C ALA A 981 6.42 -19.31 -2.17
N MET A 982 6.38 -17.99 -2.38
CA MET A 982 5.31 -17.33 -3.12
C MET A 982 5.80 -16.09 -3.87
N LEU A 983 5.28 -15.91 -5.09
CA LEU A 983 5.41 -14.70 -5.88
C LEU A 983 4.11 -13.88 -5.79
N ARG A 984 4.22 -12.59 -5.50
CA ARG A 984 3.17 -11.58 -5.62
C ARG A 984 3.54 -10.58 -6.71
N THR A 985 2.59 -10.14 -7.52
CA THR A 985 2.74 -9.00 -8.43
C THR A 985 1.37 -8.36 -8.69
N TYR A 986 1.31 -7.36 -9.57
CA TYR A 986 0.07 -6.69 -9.96
C TYR A 986 -0.25 -6.88 -11.44
N ILE A 987 -1.55 -7.02 -11.71
CA ILE A 987 -2.17 -6.88 -13.03
C ILE A 987 -3.29 -5.84 -12.92
N TYR A 988 -3.52 -5.06 -13.96
CA TYR A 988 -4.51 -3.99 -13.94
C TYR A 988 -5.16 -3.81 -15.31
N THR A 989 -6.35 -3.19 -15.31
CA THR A 989 -6.99 -2.66 -16.52
C THR A 989 -6.49 -1.25 -16.79
N GLU A 990 -6.63 -0.78 -18.04
CA GLU A 990 -6.69 0.67 -18.30
C GLU A 990 -7.91 1.31 -17.63
N LEU A 991 -7.99 2.66 -17.61
CA LEU A 991 -9.13 3.38 -17.03
C LEU A 991 -10.45 2.95 -17.71
N ALA A 992 -11.36 2.37 -16.92
CA ALA A 992 -12.56 1.71 -17.46
C ALA A 992 -13.83 2.54 -17.24
N THR A 993 -14.51 2.85 -18.35
CA THR A 993 -15.81 3.56 -18.39
C THR A 993 -16.99 2.66 -18.76
N ILE A 994 -16.70 1.50 -19.37
CA ILE A 994 -17.67 0.49 -19.82
C ILE A 994 -17.23 -0.85 -19.22
N MET A 995 -18.22 -1.71 -18.91
CA MET A 995 -18.02 -3.09 -18.46
C MET A 995 -18.63 -4.06 -19.49
N PRO A 996 -18.01 -5.22 -19.78
CA PRO A 996 -16.79 -5.72 -19.14
C PRO A 996 -15.50 -5.03 -19.61
N THR A 997 -14.43 -5.17 -18.83
CA THR A 997 -13.06 -4.79 -19.20
C THR A 997 -12.08 -5.84 -18.71
N ARG A 998 -10.91 -6.00 -19.35
CA ARG A 998 -9.91 -7.05 -19.05
C ARG A 998 -8.53 -6.48 -18.75
N THR A 999 -7.76 -7.17 -17.92
CA THR A 999 -6.35 -6.88 -17.69
C THR A 999 -5.49 -7.42 -18.83
N GLU A 1000 -4.25 -6.93 -18.96
CA GLU A 1000 -3.24 -7.63 -19.76
C GLU A 1000 -3.04 -9.08 -19.26
N PRO A 1001 -2.78 -10.05 -20.14
CA PRO A 1001 -2.49 -11.42 -19.76
C PRO A 1001 -1.05 -11.62 -19.25
N ILE A 1002 -0.94 -12.47 -18.24
CA ILE A 1002 0.30 -13.17 -17.85
C ILE A 1002 0.28 -14.53 -18.55
N PHE A 1003 1.39 -14.91 -19.16
CA PHE A 1003 1.60 -16.26 -19.69
C PHE A 1003 2.57 -17.01 -18.80
N ILE A 1004 2.15 -18.20 -18.37
CA ILE A 1004 3.02 -19.23 -17.81
C ILE A 1004 3.45 -20.15 -18.96
N VAL A 1005 4.76 -20.41 -19.05
CA VAL A 1005 5.36 -21.35 -20.01
C VAL A 1005 6.23 -22.34 -19.26
N MET A 1006 6.05 -23.64 -19.50
CA MET A 1006 6.97 -24.68 -19.02
C MET A 1006 8.04 -24.98 -20.08
N SER A 1007 9.29 -25.15 -19.66
CA SER A 1007 10.42 -25.35 -20.56
C SER A 1007 11.52 -26.20 -19.92
N ASP A 1008 12.40 -26.79 -20.75
CA ASP A 1008 13.63 -27.45 -20.30
C ASP A 1008 14.84 -26.50 -20.21
N GLU A 1009 14.68 -25.25 -20.63
CA GLU A 1009 15.70 -24.19 -20.62
C GLU A 1009 15.09 -22.83 -20.21
N LEU A 1010 15.93 -21.91 -19.74
CA LEU A 1010 15.51 -20.55 -19.35
C LEU A 1010 15.46 -19.61 -20.57
N TYR A 1011 14.26 -19.37 -21.10
CA TYR A 1011 14.02 -18.53 -22.27
C TYR A 1011 13.96 -17.03 -21.93
N ARG A 1012 14.51 -16.20 -22.82
CA ARG A 1012 14.50 -14.73 -22.69
C ARG A 1012 13.17 -14.15 -23.17
N LYS A 1013 12.69 -13.08 -22.51
CA LYS A 1013 11.42 -12.41 -22.84
C LYS A 1013 11.34 -12.02 -24.32
N GLU A 1014 12.45 -11.54 -24.87
CA GLU A 1014 12.60 -11.07 -26.24
C GLU A 1014 12.36 -12.19 -27.28
N TRP A 1015 12.48 -13.47 -26.91
CA TRP A 1015 12.15 -14.60 -27.80
C TRP A 1015 10.66 -14.94 -27.82
N LEU A 1016 9.87 -14.40 -26.88
CA LEU A 1016 8.43 -14.65 -26.72
C LEU A 1016 7.56 -13.43 -27.07
N ASN A 1017 8.11 -12.42 -27.76
CA ASN A 1017 7.37 -11.20 -28.15
C ASN A 1017 6.03 -11.51 -28.83
N GLN A 1018 5.98 -12.55 -29.67
CA GLN A 1018 4.76 -13.04 -30.33
C GLN A 1018 3.70 -13.59 -29.35
N LEU A 1019 4.12 -14.27 -28.28
CA LEU A 1019 3.21 -14.70 -27.21
C LEU A 1019 2.67 -13.51 -26.41
N LEU A 1020 3.45 -12.42 -26.30
CA LEU A 1020 3.07 -11.22 -25.58
C LEU A 1020 2.12 -10.29 -26.35
N ASP A 1021 1.97 -10.47 -27.67
CA ASP A 1021 1.01 -9.75 -28.51
C ASP A 1021 -0.38 -10.44 -28.52
N ILE A 1022 -0.54 -11.58 -27.84
CA ILE A 1022 -1.83 -12.24 -27.66
C ILE A 1022 -2.70 -11.46 -26.68
N SER A 1023 -3.90 -11.11 -27.13
CA SER A 1023 -4.94 -10.44 -26.34
C SER A 1023 -6.29 -11.13 -26.52
N PHE A 1024 -7.13 -11.06 -25.48
CA PHE A 1024 -8.45 -11.68 -25.43
C PHE A 1024 -9.53 -10.60 -25.50
N PRO A 1025 -9.98 -10.16 -26.70
CA PRO A 1025 -10.96 -9.09 -26.85
C PRO A 1025 -12.28 -9.42 -26.14
N VAL A 1026 -12.88 -8.41 -25.50
CA VAL A 1026 -14.03 -8.53 -24.57
C VAL A 1026 -15.20 -9.31 -25.20
#